data_AF-A0A7Y2IT73-F1
#
_entry.id   AF-A0A7Y2IT73-F1
#
_cell.length_a   1.000
_cell.length_b   1.000
_cell.length_c   1.000
_cell.angle_alpha   90.00
_cell.angle_beta   90.00
_cell.angle_gamma   90.00
#
_symmetry.space_group_name_H-M   'P 1'
#
loop_
_entity.id
_entity.type
_entity.pdbx_description
1 polymer ?
#
loop_
_entity_poly.entity_id
_entity_poly.type
_entity_poly.pdbx_seq_one_letter_code
_entity_poly.pdbx_strand_id
1 'polypeptide(L)'
;SGGGLNIAGTAVLRNVGVTGHTGSWGSGIVVEPGGALIGHDCRITDNVANFRAGAIYAGIRGPGSGLAFGIELHGCDVSRNTANVSRGGAIELRGAGSFAMNGGTLTGNTSLRDDAGAIRSSGSDVSLVGVDVTGNYAKLAGGALKTEGGSLLLEDSNLHENTARLAGGGGLWASGTIVTIIRTPVTANHASQSSGGGLYLDNNAVAEITDSVIDFNEARAGSDSRSGFGAGLFVAGGSAVTLVGTPVADNIADKNGGGFYLIEDASLTYEEGFIARNQSLAPAGGGGGIFANASTVNVSTSTLEANTAADFGAAVFASSSVVEFEAAAVVGNVAADNGAAFSLDRGSVLMFRDGEIVDNHAQDATVTFAVESDVHFENALIAGNTATESNSGVFVARGHLTVTDSALLGNTAGIASSGAVSVVDSSAGISGSCIVDNSFPAVTSSAVLGTILGATGNWWGDPSGPSGEGPGSGDGITGGWFFTPWATDILGPCVFAEAPWAPGQPPSGACEVLVWFDEATVIADTDEGLDDWRITAAARFYDFDPTRDREIASIGITSFDGDAGDTVVLEQQWRTEMWDSYANLIRLDDVAITIRENDGRAGSDIATFRWSPGTLIECGETMSFTALIGVTPSSGRFLRN
;
A
#
# COMPACT_ATOMS: atom_id res chain seq x y z
N SER A 1 -38.83 5.27 19.80
CA SER A 1 -37.72 4.34 19.50
C SER A 1 -38.24 3.19 18.67
N GLY A 2 -37.49 2.74 17.66
CA GLY A 2 -37.98 1.81 16.64
C GLY A 2 -39.02 2.49 15.75
N GLY A 3 -38.63 3.02 14.60
CA GLY A 3 -39.60 3.52 13.62
C GLY A 3 -40.30 2.36 12.89
N GLY A 4 -39.60 1.24 12.67
CA GLY A 4 -40.11 0.03 12.00
C GLY A 4 -40.39 -1.14 12.95
N LEU A 5 -39.35 -1.79 13.50
CA LEU A 5 -39.47 -3.04 14.26
C LEU A 5 -38.75 -2.97 15.61
N ASN A 6 -39.35 -3.56 16.66
CA ASN A 6 -38.71 -3.77 17.95
C ASN A 6 -38.72 -5.26 18.31
N ILE A 7 -37.54 -5.84 18.57
CA ILE A 7 -37.32 -7.28 18.73
C ILE A 7 -36.83 -7.55 20.16
N ALA A 8 -37.68 -8.18 20.97
CA ALA A 8 -37.34 -8.67 22.31
C ALA A 8 -37.17 -10.21 22.41
N GLY A 9 -37.50 -10.93 21.33
CA GLY A 9 -37.31 -12.37 21.17
C GLY A 9 -36.54 -12.67 19.90
N THR A 10 -36.90 -13.72 19.16
CA THR A 10 -36.32 -13.99 17.84
C THR A 10 -37.25 -13.48 16.74
N ALA A 11 -36.69 -12.72 15.79
CA ALA A 11 -37.39 -12.32 14.57
C ALA A 11 -36.63 -12.85 13.34
N VAL A 12 -37.38 -13.30 12.33
CA VAL A 12 -36.83 -13.75 11.06
C VAL A 12 -37.43 -12.92 9.93
N LEU A 13 -36.60 -12.25 9.15
CA LEU A 13 -36.96 -11.48 7.97
C LEU A 13 -36.52 -12.24 6.72
N ARG A 14 -37.41 -12.46 5.75
CA ARG A 14 -37.08 -13.10 4.46
C ARG A 14 -37.72 -12.33 3.33
N ASN A 15 -36.92 -11.76 2.42
CA ASN A 15 -37.42 -10.93 1.32
C ASN A 15 -38.29 -9.76 1.81
N VAL A 16 -37.90 -9.13 2.92
CA VAL A 16 -38.65 -8.03 3.56
C VAL A 16 -37.85 -6.73 3.46
N GLY A 17 -38.57 -5.64 3.16
CA GLY A 17 -38.06 -4.27 3.23
C GLY A 17 -38.44 -3.57 4.53
N VAL A 18 -37.47 -2.98 5.23
CA VAL A 18 -37.65 -2.02 6.32
C VAL A 18 -37.09 -0.68 5.84
N THR A 19 -37.92 0.13 5.20
CA THR A 19 -37.46 1.29 4.44
C THR A 19 -38.14 2.60 4.81
N GLY A 20 -37.39 3.71 4.85
CA GLY A 20 -37.97 5.05 4.97
C GLY A 20 -38.48 5.42 6.37
N HIS A 21 -38.06 4.71 7.41
CA HIS A 21 -38.52 4.99 8.77
C HIS A 21 -37.76 6.14 9.41
N THR A 22 -38.49 7.00 10.12
CA THR A 22 -37.91 8.07 10.94
C THR A 22 -38.14 7.79 12.43
N GLY A 23 -37.11 7.89 13.25
CA GLY A 23 -37.18 7.52 14.66
C GLY A 23 -36.05 8.13 15.49
N SER A 24 -36.04 7.86 16.80
CA SER A 24 -34.99 8.37 17.71
C SER A 24 -33.73 7.50 17.69
N TRP A 25 -33.91 6.18 17.83
CA TRP A 25 -32.86 5.15 17.86
C TRP A 25 -33.34 3.95 17.06
N GLY A 26 -32.45 3.33 16.27
CA GLY A 26 -32.76 2.14 15.49
C GLY A 26 -33.98 2.36 14.63
N SER A 27 -33.95 3.37 13.77
CA SER A 27 -35.16 3.83 13.09
C SER A 27 -35.79 2.74 12.24
N GLY A 28 -34.99 1.90 11.59
CA GLY A 28 -35.48 0.65 11.02
C GLY A 28 -35.83 -0.35 12.12
N ILE A 29 -34.82 -0.89 12.79
CA ILE A 29 -34.93 -2.03 13.69
C ILE A 29 -34.22 -1.74 15.02
N VAL A 30 -34.86 -2.15 16.11
CA VAL A 30 -34.26 -2.26 17.43
C VAL A 30 -34.22 -3.73 17.84
N VAL A 31 -33.05 -4.20 18.26
CA VAL A 31 -32.86 -5.51 18.91
C VAL A 31 -32.57 -5.26 20.39
N GLU A 32 -33.50 -5.66 21.25
CA GLU A 32 -33.34 -5.54 22.70
C GLU A 32 -32.34 -6.58 23.23
N PRO A 33 -31.75 -6.37 24.42
CA PRO A 33 -30.89 -7.37 25.05
C PRO A 33 -31.57 -8.74 25.17
N GLY A 34 -30.91 -9.81 24.72
CA GLY A 34 -31.49 -11.16 24.63
C GLY A 34 -32.31 -11.43 23.36
N GLY A 35 -32.53 -10.41 22.53
CA GLY A 35 -33.19 -10.55 21.23
C GLY A 35 -32.25 -11.10 20.14
N ALA A 36 -32.86 -11.71 19.13
CA ALA A 36 -32.16 -12.22 17.95
C ALA A 36 -32.85 -11.79 16.66
N LEU A 37 -32.07 -11.36 15.66
CA LEU A 37 -32.54 -11.05 14.32
C LEU A 37 -31.83 -11.95 13.31
N ILE A 38 -32.61 -12.63 12.47
CA ILE A 38 -32.10 -13.39 11.33
C ILE A 38 -32.72 -12.82 10.05
N GLY A 39 -31.93 -12.23 9.17
CA GLY A 39 -32.36 -11.65 7.91
C GLY A 39 -31.83 -12.44 6.72
N HIS A 40 -32.69 -12.76 5.75
CA HIS A 40 -32.30 -13.29 4.43
C HIS A 40 -32.86 -12.40 3.34
N ASP A 41 -32.00 -11.97 2.41
CA ASP A 41 -32.37 -11.20 1.21
C ASP A 41 -33.25 -9.99 1.56
N CYS A 42 -32.87 -9.31 2.63
CA CYS A 42 -33.65 -8.23 3.24
C CYS A 42 -33.11 -6.86 2.82
N ARG A 43 -34.00 -5.85 2.77
CA ARG A 43 -33.62 -4.47 2.44
C ARG A 43 -33.88 -3.56 3.63
N ILE A 44 -32.85 -2.98 4.23
CA ILE A 44 -32.97 -2.04 5.35
C ILE A 44 -32.39 -0.71 4.89
N THR A 45 -33.21 0.11 4.22
CA THR A 45 -32.70 1.28 3.49
C THR A 45 -33.42 2.57 3.79
N ASP A 46 -32.73 3.69 3.59
CA ASP A 46 -33.32 5.03 3.63
C ASP A 46 -33.95 5.36 5.01
N ASN A 47 -33.52 4.69 6.08
CA ASN A 47 -34.02 4.94 7.43
C ASN A 47 -33.20 6.05 8.09
N VAL A 48 -33.88 6.95 8.81
CA VAL A 48 -33.27 8.13 9.42
C VAL A 48 -33.49 8.13 10.93
N ALA A 49 -32.42 8.04 11.69
CA ALA A 49 -32.43 8.18 13.15
C ALA A 49 -32.04 9.59 13.57
N ASN A 50 -32.82 10.17 14.47
CA ASN A 50 -32.49 11.46 15.08
C ASN A 50 -31.23 11.37 15.92
N PHE A 51 -30.99 10.25 16.60
CA PHE A 51 -29.78 10.08 17.41
C PHE A 51 -28.86 8.98 16.88
N ARG A 52 -29.29 7.72 16.87
CA ARG A 52 -28.39 6.56 16.71
C ARG A 52 -28.95 5.52 15.77
N ALA A 53 -28.09 4.94 14.92
CA ALA A 53 -28.40 3.84 14.02
C ALA A 53 -29.66 4.07 13.16
N GLY A 54 -29.46 4.58 11.94
CA GLY A 54 -30.56 4.70 10.97
C GLY A 54 -31.23 3.35 10.72
N ALA A 55 -30.43 2.30 10.51
CA ALA A 55 -30.90 0.94 10.24
C ALA A 55 -31.18 0.15 11.53
N ILE A 56 -30.14 -0.33 12.23
CA ILE A 56 -30.26 -1.33 13.30
C ILE A 56 -29.57 -0.84 14.57
N TYR A 57 -30.30 -0.72 15.66
CA TYR A 57 -29.72 -0.53 16.99
C TYR A 57 -29.82 -1.82 17.80
N ALA A 58 -28.69 -2.30 18.34
CA ALA A 58 -28.66 -3.45 19.23
C ALA A 58 -27.85 -3.14 20.50
N GLY A 59 -28.39 -3.53 21.66
CA GLY A 59 -27.69 -3.40 22.94
C GLY A 59 -28.45 -2.65 24.02
N ILE A 60 -27.76 -2.37 25.13
CA ILE A 60 -28.40 -1.97 26.39
C ILE A 60 -28.88 -0.51 26.36
N ARG A 61 -30.13 -0.28 26.77
CA ARG A 61 -30.63 1.04 27.17
C ARG A 61 -30.46 1.21 28.68
N GLY A 62 -29.27 1.62 29.13
CA GLY A 62 -28.95 1.82 30.55
C GLY A 62 -28.08 0.72 31.15
N PRO A 63 -27.83 0.74 32.47
CA PRO A 63 -26.93 -0.22 33.11
C PRO A 63 -27.64 -1.58 33.36
N GLY A 64 -27.04 -2.68 32.89
CA GLY A 64 -27.09 -3.95 33.64
C GLY A 64 -28.01 -5.10 33.20
N SER A 65 -28.34 -5.30 31.91
CA SER A 65 -29.07 -6.53 31.53
C SER A 65 -28.18 -7.78 31.46
N GLY A 66 -26.89 -7.66 31.11
CA GLY A 66 -25.96 -8.79 30.98
C GLY A 66 -26.30 -9.82 29.88
N LEU A 67 -27.41 -9.65 29.16
CA LEU A 67 -27.87 -10.53 28.09
C LEU A 67 -27.32 -10.08 26.74
N ALA A 68 -26.67 -11.00 26.03
CA ALA A 68 -26.18 -10.78 24.68
C ALA A 68 -27.33 -10.76 23.65
N PHE A 69 -27.17 -9.95 22.61
CA PHE A 69 -27.99 -10.02 21.40
C PHE A 69 -27.26 -10.78 20.30
N GLY A 70 -28.00 -11.30 19.31
CA GLY A 70 -27.44 -11.91 18.11
C GLY A 70 -28.11 -11.38 16.85
N ILE A 71 -27.32 -10.97 15.86
CA ILE A 71 -27.83 -10.52 14.56
C ILE A 71 -27.10 -11.29 13.47
N GLU A 72 -27.85 -11.94 12.59
CA GLU A 72 -27.34 -12.63 11.40
C GLU A 72 -28.07 -12.10 10.17
N LEU A 73 -27.32 -11.55 9.22
CA LEU A 73 -27.84 -11.09 7.93
C LEU A 73 -27.20 -11.90 6.80
N HIS A 74 -28.01 -12.34 5.84
CA HIS A 74 -27.56 -13.11 4.68
C HIS A 74 -28.06 -12.44 3.40
N GLY A 75 -27.15 -11.95 2.57
CA GLY A 75 -27.50 -11.29 1.29
C GLY A 75 -28.36 -10.02 1.45
N CYS A 76 -28.31 -9.36 2.60
CA CYS A 76 -29.13 -8.17 2.85
C CYS A 76 -28.47 -6.88 2.33
N ASP A 77 -29.29 -5.93 1.88
CA ASP A 77 -28.89 -4.57 1.50
C ASP A 77 -29.19 -3.60 2.64
N VAL A 78 -28.15 -3.06 3.26
CA VAL A 78 -28.22 -2.03 4.30
C VAL A 78 -27.62 -0.74 3.76
N SER A 79 -28.43 0.04 3.04
CA SER A 79 -27.98 1.25 2.33
C SER A 79 -28.74 2.54 2.62
N ARG A 80 -28.03 3.67 2.48
CA ARG A 80 -28.58 5.04 2.61
C ARG A 80 -29.27 5.32 3.96
N ASN A 81 -28.83 4.65 5.02
CA ASN A 81 -29.34 4.92 6.36
C ASN A 81 -28.56 6.07 7.00
N THR A 82 -29.26 6.92 7.75
CA THR A 82 -28.69 8.15 8.30
C THR A 82 -28.90 8.25 9.81
N ALA A 83 -27.84 8.63 10.54
CA ALA A 83 -27.93 9.14 11.90
C ALA A 83 -27.66 10.66 11.93
N ASN A 84 -28.66 11.45 12.34
CA ASN A 84 -28.62 12.91 12.25
C ASN A 84 -27.73 13.58 13.31
N VAL A 85 -27.77 13.08 14.55
CA VAL A 85 -27.15 13.76 15.69
C VAL A 85 -26.01 12.97 16.32
N SER A 86 -26.04 11.63 16.28
CA SER A 86 -25.05 10.80 16.98
C SER A 86 -24.65 9.58 16.15
N ARG A 87 -24.15 8.54 16.82
CA ARG A 87 -23.27 7.49 16.29
C ARG A 87 -23.97 6.42 15.45
N GLY A 88 -23.20 5.76 14.59
CA GLY A 88 -23.60 4.61 13.76
C GLY A 88 -24.62 5.02 12.70
N GLY A 89 -24.16 5.33 11.49
CA GLY A 89 -25.04 5.78 10.41
C GLY A 89 -26.08 4.73 10.05
N ALA A 90 -25.67 3.47 9.85
CA ALA A 90 -26.58 2.34 9.72
C ALA A 90 -26.78 1.59 11.05
N ILE A 91 -25.71 1.02 11.60
CA ILE A 91 -25.79 0.02 12.66
C ILE A 91 -25.00 0.51 13.89
N GLU A 92 -25.59 0.38 15.07
CA GLU A 92 -24.88 0.56 16.33
C GLU A 92 -25.09 -0.64 17.25
N LEU A 93 -23.99 -1.24 17.69
CA LEU A 93 -23.91 -2.40 18.57
C LEU A 93 -23.29 -1.97 19.91
N ARG A 94 -23.95 -2.27 21.03
CA ARG A 94 -23.49 -1.87 22.37
C ARG A 94 -23.53 -3.03 23.38
N GLY A 95 -22.36 -3.37 23.89
CA GLY A 95 -22.16 -4.43 24.88
C GLY A 95 -21.82 -5.77 24.25
N ALA A 96 -21.71 -6.81 25.08
CA ALA A 96 -21.44 -8.16 24.60
C ALA A 96 -22.60 -8.66 23.73
N GLY A 97 -22.32 -8.96 22.46
CA GLY A 97 -23.28 -9.41 21.46
C GLY A 97 -22.55 -9.74 20.17
N SER A 98 -23.20 -10.47 19.26
CA SER A 98 -22.62 -10.82 17.96
C SER A 98 -23.43 -10.22 16.82
N PHE A 99 -22.71 -9.77 15.80
CA PHE A 99 -23.26 -9.38 14.51
C PHE A 99 -22.49 -10.12 13.41
N ALA A 100 -23.20 -10.89 12.60
CA ALA A 100 -22.66 -11.56 11.43
C ALA A 100 -23.42 -11.13 10.17
N MET A 101 -22.71 -10.81 9.12
CA MET A 101 -23.26 -10.54 7.80
C MET A 101 -22.52 -11.37 6.75
N ASN A 102 -23.26 -12.22 6.04
CA ASN A 102 -22.74 -13.11 5.00
C ASN A 102 -23.34 -12.70 3.66
N GLY A 103 -22.54 -12.09 2.79
CA GLY A 103 -23.02 -11.48 1.56
C GLY A 103 -23.79 -10.19 1.80
N GLY A 104 -24.06 -9.47 0.71
CA GLY A 104 -24.87 -8.24 0.71
C GLY A 104 -24.03 -6.98 0.82
N THR A 105 -24.67 -5.86 1.19
CA THR A 105 -24.07 -4.52 1.09
C THR A 105 -24.30 -3.66 2.33
N LEU A 106 -23.29 -2.86 2.66
CA LEU A 106 -23.31 -1.75 3.62
C LEU A 106 -22.92 -0.48 2.87
N THR A 107 -23.87 0.13 2.16
CA THR A 107 -23.55 1.18 1.17
C THR A 107 -24.15 2.55 1.48
N GLY A 108 -23.35 3.61 1.37
CA GLY A 108 -23.89 4.98 1.39
C GLY A 108 -24.51 5.40 2.72
N ASN A 109 -24.13 4.74 3.82
CA ASN A 109 -24.68 5.05 5.14
C ASN A 109 -23.93 6.22 5.78
N THR A 110 -24.65 7.05 6.53
CA THR A 110 -24.17 8.39 6.91
C THR A 110 -24.35 8.66 8.40
N SER A 111 -23.27 9.00 9.10
CA SER A 111 -23.33 9.70 10.39
C SER A 111 -22.99 11.18 10.21
N LEU A 112 -23.99 12.06 10.35
CA LEU A 112 -23.84 13.49 10.07
C LEU A 112 -23.05 14.26 11.13
N ARG A 113 -22.86 13.70 12.32
CA ARG A 113 -22.26 14.43 13.45
C ARG A 113 -21.22 13.66 14.25
N ASP A 114 -21.09 12.35 14.04
CA ASP A 114 -20.36 11.48 14.96
C ASP A 114 -19.63 10.36 14.18
N ASP A 115 -19.34 9.27 14.87
CA ASP A 115 -18.62 8.09 14.40
C ASP A 115 -19.43 7.12 13.51
N ALA A 116 -18.70 6.34 12.69
CA ALA A 116 -19.14 5.16 11.95
C ALA A 116 -20.26 5.42 10.95
N GLY A 117 -19.95 5.49 9.65
CA GLY A 117 -20.98 5.60 8.61
C GLY A 117 -21.83 4.34 8.50
N ALA A 118 -21.19 3.16 8.48
CA ALA A 118 -21.87 1.87 8.43
C ALA A 118 -22.11 1.30 9.84
N ILE A 119 -21.07 0.75 10.47
CA ILE A 119 -21.20 0.00 11.73
C ILE A 119 -20.35 0.64 12.81
N ARG A 120 -20.99 0.94 13.95
CA ARG A 120 -20.30 1.21 15.20
C ARG A 120 -20.46 0.02 16.16
N SER A 121 -19.35 -0.58 16.58
CA SER A 121 -19.31 -1.60 17.64
C SER A 121 -18.67 -1.06 18.92
N SER A 122 -19.21 -1.47 20.07
CA SER A 122 -18.64 -1.18 21.38
C SER A 122 -18.73 -2.42 22.26
N GLY A 123 -17.69 -3.25 22.25
CA GLY A 123 -17.58 -4.51 22.98
C GLY A 123 -18.32 -5.70 22.36
N SER A 124 -18.73 -5.61 21.08
CA SER A 124 -19.42 -6.68 20.34
C SER A 124 -18.48 -7.31 19.31
N ASP A 125 -18.72 -8.59 18.99
CA ASP A 125 -18.03 -9.29 17.91
C ASP A 125 -18.75 -9.05 16.58
N VAL A 126 -17.99 -8.65 15.55
CA VAL A 126 -18.50 -8.32 14.22
C VAL A 126 -17.81 -9.21 13.19
N SER A 127 -18.58 -9.92 12.37
CA SER A 127 -18.08 -10.73 11.27
C SER A 127 -18.78 -10.33 9.98
N LEU A 128 -18.00 -9.87 8.99
CA LEU A 128 -18.46 -9.55 7.65
C LEU A 128 -17.74 -10.49 6.67
N VAL A 129 -18.50 -11.34 5.98
CA VAL A 129 -17.99 -12.33 5.03
C VAL A 129 -18.66 -12.12 3.69
N GLY A 130 -17.92 -11.87 2.60
CA GLY A 130 -18.54 -11.62 1.30
C GLY A 130 -19.29 -10.30 1.19
N VAL A 131 -18.99 -9.30 2.03
CA VAL A 131 -19.78 -8.06 2.14
C VAL A 131 -19.10 -6.90 1.43
N ASP A 132 -19.87 -6.12 0.68
CA ASP A 132 -19.39 -4.86 0.12
C ASP A 132 -19.69 -3.68 1.06
N VAL A 133 -18.65 -3.03 1.58
CA VAL A 133 -18.73 -1.91 2.53
C VAL A 133 -18.21 -0.64 1.85
N THR A 134 -19.13 0.10 1.24
CA THR A 134 -18.76 1.17 0.29
C THR A 134 -19.49 2.49 0.44
N GLY A 135 -18.80 3.60 0.14
CA GLY A 135 -19.39 4.94 0.07
C GLY A 135 -19.97 5.44 1.39
N ASN A 136 -19.56 4.89 2.53
CA ASN A 136 -20.07 5.30 3.84
C ASN A 136 -19.34 6.54 4.34
N TYR A 137 -20.07 7.38 5.08
CA TYR A 137 -19.55 8.65 5.56
C TYR A 137 -19.77 8.82 7.06
N ALA A 138 -18.69 9.19 7.77
CA ALA A 138 -18.77 9.65 9.15
C ALA A 138 -18.09 11.02 9.32
N LYS A 139 -18.72 11.91 10.09
CA LYS A 139 -18.11 13.22 10.37
C LYS A 139 -16.89 13.12 11.28
N LEU A 140 -16.84 12.17 12.21
CA LEU A 140 -15.72 12.00 13.14
C LEU A 140 -14.78 10.89 12.69
N ALA A 141 -14.94 9.66 13.19
CA ALA A 141 -14.03 8.54 12.93
C ALA A 141 -14.75 7.32 12.33
N GLY A 142 -14.00 6.48 11.63
CA GLY A 142 -14.49 5.23 11.03
C GLY A 142 -15.46 5.53 9.90
N GLY A 143 -14.99 5.90 8.71
CA GLY A 143 -15.89 6.31 7.62
C GLY A 143 -16.94 5.25 7.31
N ALA A 144 -16.53 3.97 7.31
CA ALA A 144 -17.46 2.85 7.39
C ALA A 144 -17.56 2.28 8.81
N LEU A 145 -16.44 1.82 9.36
CA LEU A 145 -16.43 0.95 10.54
C LEU A 145 -15.72 1.64 11.70
N LYS A 146 -16.31 1.55 12.89
CA LYS A 146 -15.66 1.95 14.15
C LYS A 146 -15.89 0.89 15.22
N THR A 147 -14.81 0.32 15.75
CA THR A 147 -14.85 -0.70 16.80
C THR A 147 -14.09 -0.26 18.05
N GLU A 148 -14.69 -0.49 19.22
CA GLU A 148 -14.11 -0.21 20.54
C GLU A 148 -14.24 -1.48 21.40
N GLY A 149 -13.15 -2.22 21.56
CA GLY A 149 -13.17 -3.57 22.14
C GLY A 149 -13.86 -4.62 21.24
N GLY A 150 -13.91 -5.86 21.73
CA GLY A 150 -14.46 -6.99 20.96
C GLY A 150 -13.54 -7.43 19.81
N SER A 151 -14.11 -8.07 18.80
CA SER A 151 -13.41 -8.50 17.59
C SER A 151 -14.10 -8.04 16.29
N LEU A 152 -13.32 -7.89 15.23
CA LEU A 152 -13.77 -7.63 13.87
C LEU A 152 -13.11 -8.62 12.91
N LEU A 153 -13.92 -9.38 12.18
CA LEU A 153 -13.50 -10.18 11.04
C LEU A 153 -14.05 -9.55 9.75
N LEU A 154 -13.15 -9.28 8.80
CA LEU A 154 -13.45 -8.99 7.40
C LEU A 154 -12.85 -10.11 6.56
N GLU A 155 -13.67 -10.93 5.93
CA GLU A 155 -13.21 -12.03 5.08
C GLU A 155 -13.90 -11.98 3.73
N ASP A 156 -13.14 -12.14 2.64
CA ASP A 156 -13.65 -12.15 1.27
C ASP A 156 -14.60 -10.96 0.98
N SER A 157 -14.32 -9.81 1.59
CA SER A 157 -15.19 -8.63 1.61
C SER A 157 -14.49 -7.45 0.93
N ASN A 158 -15.19 -6.34 0.69
CA ASN A 158 -14.58 -5.12 0.17
C ASN A 158 -14.80 -3.97 1.16
N LEU A 159 -13.76 -3.18 1.45
CA LEU A 159 -13.85 -1.97 2.27
C LEU A 159 -13.31 -0.79 1.46
N HIS A 160 -14.18 -0.08 0.74
CA HIS A 160 -13.71 0.92 -0.20
C HIS A 160 -14.54 2.21 -0.29
N GLU A 161 -13.93 3.30 -0.74
CA GLU A 161 -14.58 4.60 -0.97
C GLU A 161 -15.30 5.18 0.27
N ASN A 162 -14.85 4.82 1.48
CA ASN A 162 -15.45 5.32 2.71
C ASN A 162 -14.72 6.57 3.20
N THR A 163 -15.44 7.48 3.85
CA THR A 163 -14.89 8.78 4.24
C THR A 163 -15.10 9.08 5.72
N ALA A 164 -14.00 9.34 6.43
CA ALA A 164 -14.00 9.92 7.77
C ALA A 164 -13.51 11.37 7.71
N ARG A 165 -14.30 12.31 8.25
CA ARG A 165 -13.95 13.73 8.07
C ARG A 165 -12.86 14.23 9.03
N LEU A 166 -13.01 14.02 10.35
CA LEU A 166 -12.26 14.78 11.36
C LEU A 166 -11.30 13.98 12.26
N ALA A 167 -11.54 12.68 12.47
CA ALA A 167 -10.83 11.91 13.49
C ALA A 167 -10.24 10.57 12.99
N GLY A 168 -10.33 10.30 11.68
CA GLY A 168 -9.52 9.28 11.01
C GLY A 168 -10.22 7.94 10.80
N GLY A 169 -9.48 6.99 10.22
CA GLY A 169 -9.98 5.67 9.84
C GLY A 169 -11.01 5.78 8.73
N GLY A 170 -10.62 6.26 7.54
CA GLY A 170 -11.54 6.46 6.41
C GLY A 170 -12.32 5.18 6.10
N GLY A 171 -11.66 4.02 6.10
CA GLY A 171 -12.33 2.72 6.10
C GLY A 171 -12.73 2.28 7.51
N LEU A 172 -11.72 2.01 8.34
CA LEU A 172 -11.87 1.45 9.69
C LEU A 172 -11.12 2.28 10.73
N TRP A 173 -11.77 2.50 11.87
CA TRP A 173 -11.13 2.92 13.12
C TRP A 173 -11.32 1.84 14.19
N ALA A 174 -10.23 1.32 14.75
CA ALA A 174 -10.25 0.27 15.77
C ALA A 174 -9.48 0.69 17.02
N SER A 175 -10.11 0.52 18.18
CA SER A 175 -9.52 0.83 19.49
C SER A 175 -9.64 -0.36 20.43
N GLY A 176 -8.52 -0.86 20.94
CA GLY A 176 -8.47 -2.05 21.82
C GLY A 176 -9.22 -3.27 21.27
N THR A 177 -9.29 -3.37 19.93
CA THR A 177 -10.04 -4.40 19.20
C THR A 177 -9.05 -5.38 18.57
N ILE A 178 -9.44 -6.65 18.48
CA ILE A 178 -8.75 -7.63 17.64
C ILE A 178 -9.38 -7.59 16.24
N VAL A 179 -8.58 -7.26 15.23
CA VAL A 179 -9.01 -7.12 13.85
C VAL A 179 -8.35 -8.20 13.00
N THR A 180 -9.15 -8.93 12.23
CA THR A 180 -8.67 -9.93 11.27
C THR A 180 -9.23 -9.55 9.90
N ILE A 181 -8.34 -9.35 8.92
CA ILE A 181 -8.68 -9.00 7.54
C ILE A 181 -8.05 -10.04 6.62
N ILE A 182 -8.88 -10.75 5.86
CA ILE A 182 -8.44 -11.85 4.99
C ILE A 182 -9.06 -11.66 3.62
N ARG A 183 -8.23 -11.72 2.56
CA ARG A 183 -8.69 -11.61 1.16
C ARG A 183 -9.66 -10.47 0.93
N THR A 184 -9.36 -9.32 1.54
CA THR A 184 -10.26 -8.16 1.58
C THR A 184 -9.52 -6.91 1.15
N PRO A 185 -9.80 -6.36 -0.04
CA PRO A 185 -9.24 -5.07 -0.45
C PRO A 185 -9.77 -3.92 0.42
N VAL A 186 -8.84 -3.10 0.93
CA VAL A 186 -9.07 -1.85 1.67
C VAL A 186 -8.60 -0.68 0.81
N THR A 187 -9.50 -0.12 0.02
CA THR A 187 -9.09 0.71 -1.12
C THR A 187 -9.82 2.05 -1.22
N ALA A 188 -9.16 3.08 -1.73
CA ALA A 188 -9.80 4.38 -2.00
C ALA A 188 -10.53 5.01 -0.80
N ASN A 189 -10.16 4.66 0.44
CA ASN A 189 -10.76 5.25 1.63
C ASN A 189 -10.08 6.57 1.99
N HIS A 190 -10.84 7.48 2.58
CA HIS A 190 -10.44 8.87 2.69
C HIS A 190 -10.61 9.44 4.10
N ALA A 191 -9.50 9.89 4.68
CA ALA A 191 -9.47 10.69 5.90
C ALA A 191 -9.29 12.18 5.55
N SER A 192 -10.37 12.89 5.21
CA SER A 192 -10.31 14.21 4.54
C SER A 192 -9.68 15.37 5.32
N GLN A 193 -9.62 15.28 6.65
CA GLN A 193 -8.98 16.26 7.53
C GLN A 193 -8.38 15.54 8.74
N SER A 194 -7.89 14.31 8.54
CA SER A 194 -7.43 13.43 9.61
C SER A 194 -6.41 12.41 9.10
N SER A 195 -6.20 11.33 9.84
CA SER A 195 -5.15 10.32 9.60
C SER A 195 -5.75 8.91 9.47
N GLY A 196 -5.02 7.95 8.93
CA GLY A 196 -5.55 6.60 8.70
C GLY A 196 -6.58 6.60 7.58
N GLY A 197 -6.15 6.82 6.33
CA GLY A 197 -7.05 6.83 5.17
C GLY A 197 -7.79 5.49 5.03
N GLY A 198 -7.04 4.39 5.01
CA GLY A 198 -7.57 3.04 5.09
C GLY A 198 -7.95 2.68 6.52
N LEU A 199 -6.92 2.43 7.34
CA LEU A 199 -7.07 1.89 8.70
C LEU A 199 -6.46 2.83 9.75
N TYR A 200 -7.11 2.89 10.92
CA TYR A 200 -6.60 3.58 12.10
C TYR A 200 -6.69 2.65 13.31
N LEU A 201 -5.55 2.32 13.92
CA LEU A 201 -5.42 1.41 15.05
C LEU A 201 -4.86 2.15 16.28
N ASP A 202 -5.52 2.03 17.43
CA ASP A 202 -5.13 2.71 18.65
C ASP A 202 -5.48 1.91 19.93
N ASN A 203 -4.92 2.30 21.07
CA ASN A 203 -5.18 1.74 22.39
C ASN A 203 -5.01 0.21 22.46
N ASN A 204 -3.84 -0.30 22.05
CA ASN A 204 -3.51 -1.73 21.99
C ASN A 204 -4.47 -2.53 21.09
N ALA A 205 -4.90 -1.94 19.97
CA ALA A 205 -5.54 -2.73 18.92
C ALA A 205 -4.52 -3.68 18.28
N VAL A 206 -4.96 -4.86 17.87
CA VAL A 206 -4.12 -5.83 17.17
C VAL A 206 -4.79 -6.16 15.86
N ALA A 207 -4.07 -6.02 14.75
CA ALA A 207 -4.56 -6.35 13.42
C ALA A 207 -3.70 -7.42 12.75
N GLU A 208 -4.34 -8.46 12.25
CA GLU A 208 -3.77 -9.49 11.39
C GLU A 208 -4.41 -9.36 10.00
N ILE A 209 -3.58 -9.10 9.00
CA ILE A 209 -4.01 -8.86 7.62
C ILE A 209 -3.28 -9.84 6.70
N THR A 210 -4.03 -10.64 5.94
CA THR A 210 -3.46 -11.69 5.09
C THR A 210 -4.12 -11.72 3.73
N ASP A 211 -3.32 -11.94 2.69
CA ASP A 211 -3.74 -12.08 1.29
C ASP A 211 -4.71 -10.97 0.83
N SER A 212 -4.52 -9.76 1.35
CA SER A 212 -5.40 -8.61 1.13
C SER A 212 -4.69 -7.54 0.31
N VAL A 213 -5.32 -6.38 0.09
CA VAL A 213 -4.67 -5.23 -0.57
C VAL A 213 -5.03 -3.97 0.20
N ILE A 214 -4.06 -3.07 0.40
CA ILE A 214 -4.29 -1.74 0.97
C ILE A 214 -3.77 -0.69 0.00
N ASP A 215 -4.65 -0.10 -0.81
CA ASP A 215 -4.23 0.81 -1.85
C ASP A 215 -5.11 2.06 -2.04
N PHE A 216 -4.56 3.07 -2.72
CA PHE A 216 -5.26 4.31 -3.07
C PHE A 216 -5.93 5.03 -1.90
N ASN A 217 -5.55 4.73 -0.66
CA ASN A 217 -6.12 5.39 0.50
C ASN A 217 -5.45 6.76 0.68
N GLU A 218 -6.21 7.72 1.20
CA GLU A 218 -5.74 9.09 1.34
C GLU A 218 -5.94 9.63 2.76
N ALA A 219 -4.89 10.25 3.29
CA ALA A 219 -4.94 11.02 4.53
C ALA A 219 -4.61 12.49 4.24
N ARG A 220 -5.62 13.36 4.34
CA ARG A 220 -5.51 14.78 4.01
C ARG A 220 -5.33 15.65 5.24
N ALA A 221 -4.52 16.69 5.11
CA ALA A 221 -4.26 17.65 6.17
C ALA A 221 -5.50 18.52 6.41
N GLY A 222 -5.96 18.51 7.65
CA GLY A 222 -6.97 19.40 8.19
C GLY A 222 -6.37 20.57 8.98
N SER A 223 -7.24 21.28 9.70
CA SER A 223 -6.81 22.32 10.64
C SER A 223 -6.14 21.77 11.91
N ASP A 224 -6.26 20.46 12.18
CA ASP A 224 -5.58 19.80 13.31
C ASP A 224 -4.13 19.46 12.91
N SER A 225 -3.16 19.79 13.77
CA SER A 225 -1.76 19.45 13.54
C SER A 225 -1.52 17.94 13.44
N ARG A 226 -2.42 17.11 14.01
CA ARG A 226 -2.37 15.64 14.02
C ARG A 226 -3.09 14.94 12.86
N SER A 227 -3.43 15.68 11.80
CA SER A 227 -4.06 15.16 10.57
C SER A 227 -3.07 15.00 9.42
N GLY A 228 -3.40 14.18 8.42
CA GLY A 228 -2.63 13.98 7.19
C GLY A 228 -1.56 12.90 7.28
N PHE A 229 -1.67 11.96 8.22
CA PHE A 229 -0.68 10.91 8.45
C PHE A 229 -1.23 9.51 8.16
N GLY A 230 -0.38 8.58 7.74
CA GLY A 230 -0.71 7.16 7.64
C GLY A 230 -1.85 6.90 6.67
N ALA A 231 -1.65 7.14 5.37
CA ALA A 231 -2.76 7.05 4.41
C ALA A 231 -3.26 5.61 4.24
N GLY A 232 -2.36 4.63 4.12
CA GLY A 232 -2.73 3.22 4.26
C GLY A 232 -3.16 2.90 5.69
N LEU A 233 -2.21 2.99 6.63
CA LEU A 233 -2.41 2.68 8.04
C LEU A 233 -1.81 3.74 8.96
N PHE A 234 -2.59 4.12 9.97
CA PHE A 234 -2.11 4.84 11.16
C PHE A 234 -2.19 3.91 12.38
N VAL A 235 -1.07 3.70 13.08
CA VAL A 235 -0.96 2.79 14.22
C VAL A 235 -0.35 3.52 15.42
N ALA A 236 -1.03 3.48 16.56
CA ALA A 236 -0.63 4.19 17.77
C ALA A 236 -0.97 3.46 19.07
N GLY A 237 -0.48 3.97 20.19
CA GLY A 237 -0.94 3.61 21.54
C GLY A 237 -0.71 2.13 21.88
N GLY A 238 0.47 1.60 21.58
CA GLY A 238 0.82 0.19 21.83
C GLY A 238 0.16 -0.79 20.86
N SER A 239 -0.44 -0.31 19.77
CA SER A 239 -1.11 -1.18 18.79
C SER A 239 -0.11 -1.90 17.89
N ALA A 240 -0.51 -3.06 17.40
CA ALA A 240 0.32 -3.93 16.57
C ALA A 240 -0.40 -4.30 15.28
N VAL A 241 0.35 -4.38 14.18
CA VAL A 241 -0.15 -4.89 12.90
C VAL A 241 0.83 -5.92 12.32
N THR A 242 0.28 -7.04 11.87
CA THR A 242 0.99 -8.07 11.10
C THR A 242 0.35 -8.18 9.72
N LEU A 243 1.15 -8.06 8.67
CA LEU A 243 0.72 -8.24 7.29
C LEU A 243 1.53 -9.36 6.62
N VAL A 244 0.83 -10.27 5.95
CA VAL A 244 1.44 -11.36 5.15
C VAL A 244 0.79 -11.36 3.77
N GLY A 245 1.57 -11.43 2.70
CA GLY A 245 1.02 -11.54 1.34
C GLY A 245 0.16 -10.34 0.93
N THR A 246 0.36 -9.17 1.54
CA THR A 246 -0.56 -8.02 1.43
C THR A 246 0.15 -6.80 0.85
N PRO A 247 -0.06 -6.49 -0.44
CA PRO A 247 0.38 -5.23 -1.04
C PRO A 247 -0.12 -3.98 -0.31
N VAL A 248 0.77 -3.03 -0.06
CA VAL A 248 0.43 -1.69 0.44
C VAL A 248 0.94 -0.66 -0.55
N ALA A 249 0.05 -0.15 -1.42
CA ALA A 249 0.49 0.62 -2.57
C ALA A 249 -0.32 1.88 -2.85
N ASP A 250 0.31 2.86 -3.52
CA ASP A 250 -0.38 4.04 -4.06
C ASP A 250 -1.17 4.85 -3.00
N ASN A 251 -0.79 4.76 -1.73
CA ASN A 251 -1.42 5.50 -0.65
C ASN A 251 -0.76 6.89 -0.50
N ILE A 252 -1.58 7.91 -0.28
CA ILE A 252 -1.13 9.31 -0.29
C ILE A 252 -1.44 10.00 1.04
N ALA A 253 -0.38 10.34 1.77
CA ALA A 253 -0.44 11.17 2.96
C ALA A 253 0.00 12.60 2.62
N ASP A 254 -0.82 13.60 2.99
CA ASP A 254 -0.41 15.01 2.85
C ASP A 254 0.79 15.35 3.77
N LYS A 255 1.04 14.54 4.81
CA LYS A 255 2.23 14.59 5.68
C LYS A 255 2.96 13.24 5.63
N ASN A 256 3.25 12.63 6.77
CA ASN A 256 4.15 11.47 6.86
C ASN A 256 3.41 10.14 6.76
N GLY A 257 4.12 9.10 6.32
CA GLY A 257 3.62 7.74 6.29
C GLY A 257 2.58 7.57 5.19
N GLY A 258 3.00 7.56 3.92
CA GLY A 258 2.09 7.26 2.81
C GLY A 258 1.47 5.88 3.00
N GLY A 259 2.30 4.85 3.16
CA GLY A 259 1.87 3.50 3.52
C GLY A 259 1.50 3.42 5.01
N PHE A 260 2.49 3.57 5.88
CA PHE A 260 2.38 3.36 7.32
C PHE A 260 2.85 4.56 8.13
N TYR A 261 2.12 4.88 9.19
CA TYR A 261 2.54 5.83 10.22
C TYR A 261 2.42 5.18 11.60
N LEU A 262 3.55 4.92 12.24
CA LEU A 262 3.69 4.21 13.52
C LEU A 262 4.20 5.18 14.60
N ILE A 263 3.47 5.31 15.69
CA ILE A 263 3.84 6.14 16.84
C ILE A 263 3.47 5.48 18.18
N GLU A 264 4.01 6.01 19.28
CA GLU A 264 3.53 5.68 20.64
C GLU A 264 3.55 4.17 20.93
N ASP A 265 4.75 3.56 20.81
CA ASP A 265 5.00 2.14 21.03
C ASP A 265 4.26 1.21 20.05
N ALA A 266 3.98 1.70 18.83
CA ALA A 266 3.39 0.88 17.77
C ALA A 266 4.39 -0.14 17.21
N SER A 267 3.86 -1.23 16.63
CA SER A 267 4.67 -2.25 15.97
C SER A 267 4.09 -2.69 14.62
N LEU A 268 5.00 -2.93 13.67
CA LEU A 268 4.71 -3.49 12.34
C LEU A 268 5.56 -4.74 12.12
N THR A 269 4.91 -5.83 11.73
CA THR A 269 5.55 -7.00 11.13
C THR A 269 5.01 -7.17 9.71
N TYR A 270 5.89 -7.23 8.72
CA TYR A 270 5.52 -7.25 7.30
C TYR A 270 6.30 -8.35 6.58
N GLU A 271 5.57 -9.31 5.99
CA GLU A 271 6.14 -10.51 5.36
C GLU A 271 5.51 -10.76 3.99
N GLU A 272 6.31 -11.27 3.04
CA GLU A 272 5.85 -11.76 1.73
C GLU A 272 5.02 -10.73 0.91
N GLY A 273 5.35 -9.44 0.95
CA GLY A 273 4.58 -8.39 0.27
C GLY A 273 5.41 -7.28 -0.36
N PHE A 274 4.72 -6.28 -0.91
CA PHE A 274 5.35 -5.05 -1.38
C PHE A 274 4.69 -3.78 -0.83
N ILE A 275 5.53 -2.83 -0.41
CA ILE A 275 5.15 -1.48 -0.03
C ILE A 275 5.61 -0.55 -1.17
N ALA A 276 4.68 -0.16 -2.04
CA ALA A 276 5.01 0.44 -3.33
C ALA A 276 4.34 1.78 -3.60
N ARG A 277 5.07 2.74 -4.19
CA ARG A 277 4.48 4.00 -4.72
C ARG A 277 3.68 4.81 -3.70
N ASN A 278 3.97 4.63 -2.42
CA ASN A 278 3.32 5.40 -1.37
C ASN A 278 4.00 6.77 -1.24
N GLN A 279 3.20 7.80 -0.95
CA GLN A 279 3.64 9.18 -1.04
C GLN A 279 3.43 9.96 0.25
N SER A 280 4.49 10.64 0.69
CA SER A 280 4.49 11.65 1.75
C SER A 280 4.73 13.02 1.11
N LEU A 281 3.70 13.87 1.10
CA LEU A 281 3.69 15.11 0.29
C LEU A 281 4.16 16.36 1.05
N ALA A 282 4.29 16.32 2.37
CA ALA A 282 4.67 17.52 3.12
C ALA A 282 6.12 17.91 2.84
N PRO A 283 6.45 19.21 2.69
CA PRO A 283 7.84 19.66 2.49
C PRO A 283 8.81 19.35 3.63
N ALA A 284 8.30 18.96 4.81
CA ALA A 284 9.08 18.46 5.94
C ALA A 284 8.66 17.02 6.28
N GLY A 285 8.19 16.31 5.26
CA GLY A 285 7.49 15.05 5.37
C GLY A 285 8.39 13.87 5.02
N GLY A 286 8.31 12.81 5.82
CA GLY A 286 9.10 11.60 5.59
C GLY A 286 8.29 10.32 5.64
N GLY A 287 8.92 9.21 5.30
CA GLY A 287 8.30 7.89 5.28
C GLY A 287 7.23 7.78 4.20
N GLY A 288 7.62 7.87 2.92
CA GLY A 288 6.70 7.58 1.81
C GLY A 288 6.08 6.20 1.99
N GLY A 289 6.91 5.18 2.18
CA GLY A 289 6.50 3.85 2.61
C GLY A 289 6.13 3.81 4.10
N ILE A 290 7.12 3.93 4.97
CA ILE A 290 6.96 3.76 6.43
C ILE A 290 7.53 4.97 7.18
N PHE A 291 6.73 5.54 8.08
CA PHE A 291 7.20 6.46 9.11
C PHE A 291 7.05 5.82 10.49
N ALA A 292 8.14 5.78 11.26
CA ALA A 292 8.17 5.23 12.61
C ALA A 292 8.75 6.22 13.63
N ASN A 293 8.08 6.38 14.77
CA ASN A 293 8.58 7.18 15.89
C ASN A 293 8.29 6.48 17.22
N ALA A 294 9.33 6.20 18.00
CA ALA A 294 9.23 5.39 19.23
C ALA A 294 8.45 4.10 18.96
N SER A 295 8.85 3.36 17.92
CA SER A 295 8.12 2.19 17.39
C SER A 295 9.09 1.12 16.88
N THR A 296 8.55 -0.05 16.55
CA THR A 296 9.31 -1.18 15.98
C THR A 296 8.79 -1.57 14.60
N VAL A 297 9.71 -1.80 13.66
CA VAL A 297 9.42 -2.22 12.29
C VAL A 297 10.25 -3.45 11.97
N ASN A 298 9.58 -4.55 11.62
CA ASN A 298 10.21 -5.77 11.14
C ASN A 298 9.68 -6.07 9.73
N VAL A 299 10.56 -6.12 8.75
CA VAL A 299 10.24 -6.44 7.36
C VAL A 299 11.06 -7.64 6.93
N SER A 300 10.41 -8.69 6.45
CA SER A 300 11.12 -9.85 5.91
C SER A 300 10.57 -10.28 4.56
N THR A 301 11.42 -10.82 3.70
CA THR A 301 11.00 -11.41 2.40
C THR A 301 10.04 -10.52 1.60
N SER A 302 10.32 -9.22 1.59
CA SER A 302 9.41 -8.19 1.08
C SER A 302 10.16 -7.07 0.36
N THR A 303 9.44 -6.31 -0.47
CA THR A 303 9.99 -5.22 -1.26
C THR A 303 9.41 -3.87 -0.86
N LEU A 304 10.25 -2.85 -0.67
CA LEU A 304 9.85 -1.45 -0.57
C LEU A 304 10.31 -0.74 -1.84
N GLU A 305 9.36 -0.41 -2.72
CA GLU A 305 9.70 0.09 -4.06
C GLU A 305 9.03 1.41 -4.44
N ALA A 306 9.77 2.27 -5.13
CA ALA A 306 9.24 3.47 -5.77
C ALA A 306 8.44 4.39 -4.82
N ASN A 307 8.69 4.35 -3.52
CA ASN A 307 8.03 5.23 -2.56
C ASN A 307 8.68 6.60 -2.64
N THR A 308 7.88 7.64 -2.42
CA THR A 308 8.36 9.03 -2.54
C THR A 308 8.11 9.83 -1.27
N ALA A 309 9.10 10.59 -0.83
CA ALA A 309 8.95 11.57 0.24
C ALA A 309 9.47 12.93 -0.19
N ALA A 310 8.74 13.98 0.16
CA ALA A 310 9.10 15.36 -0.15
C ALA A 310 10.22 15.93 0.76
N ASP A 311 10.77 15.15 1.70
CA ASP A 311 11.92 15.52 2.52
C ASP A 311 12.86 14.30 2.74
N PHE A 312 12.57 13.45 3.74
CA PHE A 312 13.47 12.36 4.16
C PHE A 312 12.84 10.96 4.12
N GLY A 313 13.67 9.92 4.01
CA GLY A 313 13.22 8.56 4.36
C GLY A 313 12.11 8.05 3.44
N ALA A 314 12.32 8.06 2.12
CA ALA A 314 11.24 7.75 1.18
C ALA A 314 10.70 6.32 1.34
N ALA A 315 11.57 5.32 1.51
CA ALA A 315 11.15 3.99 1.93
C ALA A 315 10.82 3.99 3.43
N VAL A 316 11.78 4.37 4.27
CA VAL A 316 11.63 4.37 5.74
C VAL A 316 12.22 5.63 6.38
N PHE A 317 11.40 6.29 7.21
CA PHE A 317 11.86 7.24 8.21
C PHE A 317 11.68 6.64 9.62
N ALA A 318 12.71 6.68 10.46
CA ALA A 318 12.66 6.20 11.83
C ALA A 318 13.27 7.19 12.83
N SER A 319 12.56 7.43 13.93
CA SER A 319 12.99 8.29 15.04
C SER A 319 12.85 7.55 16.37
N SER A 320 13.92 7.45 17.16
CA SER A 320 13.94 6.63 18.39
C SER A 320 13.32 5.25 18.21
N SER A 321 13.58 4.60 17.07
CA SER A 321 12.89 3.38 16.64
C SER A 321 13.88 2.26 16.31
N VAL A 322 13.39 1.01 16.33
CA VAL A 322 14.15 -0.15 15.88
C VAL A 322 13.56 -0.62 14.55
N VAL A 323 14.42 -0.79 13.55
CA VAL A 323 14.05 -1.17 12.18
C VAL A 323 14.90 -2.35 11.76
N GLU A 324 14.25 -3.48 11.49
CA GLU A 324 14.89 -4.74 11.10
C GLU A 324 14.38 -5.19 9.72
N PHE A 325 15.31 -5.48 8.82
CA PHE A 325 15.07 -5.97 7.47
C PHE A 325 15.85 -7.27 7.27
N GLU A 326 15.17 -8.32 6.81
CA GLU A 326 15.77 -9.63 6.51
C GLU A 326 15.29 -10.16 5.16
N ALA A 327 16.21 -10.48 4.25
CA ALA A 327 15.87 -10.96 2.91
C ALA A 327 14.90 -10.02 2.16
N ALA A 328 15.11 -8.71 2.30
CA ALA A 328 14.23 -7.67 1.79
C ALA A 328 14.91 -6.81 0.72
N ALA A 329 14.11 -6.24 -0.19
CA ALA A 329 14.57 -5.36 -1.25
C ALA A 329 14.06 -3.93 -1.04
N VAL A 330 14.92 -2.92 -1.22
CA VAL A 330 14.57 -1.50 -1.13
C VAL A 330 15.00 -0.81 -2.41
N VAL A 331 14.06 -0.62 -3.32
CA VAL A 331 14.35 -0.35 -4.74
C VAL A 331 13.71 0.94 -5.25
N GLY A 332 14.48 1.79 -5.92
CA GLY A 332 13.91 2.90 -6.69
C GLY A 332 13.16 3.96 -5.86
N ASN A 333 13.38 4.04 -4.55
CA ASN A 333 12.70 5.03 -3.71
C ASN A 333 13.32 6.41 -3.91
N VAL A 334 12.50 7.46 -3.79
CA VAL A 334 12.90 8.84 -4.10
C VAL A 334 12.61 9.79 -2.94
N ALA A 335 13.67 10.32 -2.32
CA ALA A 335 13.56 11.40 -1.34
C ALA A 335 13.98 12.73 -1.96
N ALA A 336 13.31 13.83 -1.62
CA ALA A 336 13.71 15.14 -2.12
C ALA A 336 15.00 15.66 -1.47
N ASP A 337 15.29 15.31 -0.21
CA ASP A 337 16.48 15.74 0.52
C ASP A 337 17.40 14.56 0.86
N ASN A 338 17.16 13.84 1.97
CA ASN A 338 18.07 12.77 2.44
C ASN A 338 17.42 11.39 2.62
N GLY A 339 18.23 10.33 2.49
CA GLY A 339 17.86 8.98 2.94
C GLY A 339 16.69 8.39 2.15
N ALA A 340 16.83 8.26 0.84
CA ALA A 340 15.77 7.69 0.00
C ALA A 340 15.37 6.29 0.44
N ALA A 341 16.32 5.42 0.78
CA ALA A 341 15.99 4.15 1.43
C ALA A 341 15.70 4.36 2.93
N PHE A 342 16.67 4.85 3.71
CA PHE A 342 16.52 4.98 5.16
C PHE A 342 16.92 6.38 5.69
N SER A 343 16.09 6.96 6.56
CA SER A 343 16.44 8.12 7.38
C SER A 343 16.24 7.79 8.86
N LEU A 344 17.27 7.98 9.69
CA LEU A 344 17.32 7.53 11.07
C LEU A 344 17.76 8.68 12.01
N ASP A 345 17.01 8.91 13.09
CA ASP A 345 17.41 9.87 14.12
C ASP A 345 17.16 9.40 15.58
N ARG A 346 17.75 10.13 16.53
CA ARG A 346 17.47 10.06 17.98
C ARG A 346 17.59 8.66 18.59
N GLY A 347 18.72 7.99 18.35
CA GLY A 347 19.00 6.67 18.91
C GLY A 347 18.27 5.55 18.18
N SER A 348 17.92 5.75 16.90
CA SER A 348 17.35 4.68 16.10
C SER A 348 18.40 3.62 15.77
N VAL A 349 17.95 2.41 15.52
CA VAL A 349 18.80 1.28 15.12
C VAL A 349 18.24 0.66 13.85
N LEU A 350 19.09 0.55 12.83
CA LEU A 350 18.82 -0.21 11.61
C LEU A 350 19.67 -1.48 11.60
N MET A 351 19.00 -2.61 11.35
CA MET A 351 19.62 -3.89 11.05
C MET A 351 19.09 -4.39 9.70
N PHE A 352 19.97 -4.56 8.73
CA PHE A 352 19.59 -4.97 7.38
C PHE A 352 20.45 -6.16 6.96
N ARG A 353 19.80 -7.31 6.72
CA ARG A 353 20.43 -8.60 6.47
C ARG A 353 19.94 -9.26 5.19
N ASP A 354 20.86 -9.88 4.46
CA ASP A 354 20.55 -10.79 3.34
C ASP A 354 19.68 -10.17 2.24
N GLY A 355 19.77 -8.85 2.04
CA GLY A 355 18.85 -8.09 1.18
C GLY A 355 19.57 -7.15 0.22
N GLU A 356 18.78 -6.35 -0.49
CA GLU A 356 19.28 -5.40 -1.48
C GLU A 356 18.70 -3.99 -1.32
N ILE A 357 19.53 -2.97 -1.60
CA ILE A 357 19.18 -1.56 -1.60
C ILE A 357 19.69 -0.97 -2.92
N VAL A 358 18.78 -0.79 -3.87
CA VAL A 358 19.13 -0.61 -5.28
C VAL A 358 18.42 0.57 -5.91
N ASP A 359 19.16 1.35 -6.70
CA ASP A 359 18.63 2.43 -7.55
C ASP A 359 17.78 3.49 -6.81
N ASN A 360 18.02 3.68 -5.51
CA ASN A 360 17.36 4.75 -4.77
C ASN A 360 17.94 6.10 -5.20
N HIS A 361 17.15 7.16 -5.04
CA HIS A 361 17.51 8.51 -5.47
C HIS A 361 17.19 9.58 -4.42
N ALA A 362 18.18 10.40 -4.08
CA ALA A 362 18.00 11.54 -3.18
C ALA A 362 18.82 12.75 -3.65
N GLN A 363 18.56 13.92 -3.06
CA GLN A 363 19.47 15.05 -3.23
C GLN A 363 20.80 14.77 -2.52
N ASP A 364 20.72 14.25 -1.29
CA ASP A 364 21.83 13.89 -0.43
C ASP A 364 21.63 12.49 0.22
N ALA A 365 22.72 11.85 0.67
CA ALA A 365 22.75 10.63 1.51
C ALA A 365 21.71 9.56 1.10
N THR A 366 21.80 9.05 -0.13
CA THR A 366 20.71 8.31 -0.77
C THR A 366 20.32 6.99 -0.09
N VAL A 367 21.28 6.17 0.32
CA VAL A 367 20.99 4.86 0.91
C VAL A 367 20.54 5.03 2.36
N THR A 368 21.34 5.72 3.16
CA THR A 368 21.01 5.92 4.57
C THR A 368 21.52 7.26 5.04
N PHE A 369 20.63 8.03 5.67
CA PHE A 369 20.99 9.22 6.43
C PHE A 369 20.72 8.97 7.91
N ALA A 370 21.77 8.73 8.70
CA ALA A 370 21.67 8.40 10.11
C ALA A 370 22.35 9.46 10.99
N VAL A 371 21.62 10.00 11.95
CA VAL A 371 22.13 10.97 12.94
C VAL A 371 21.82 10.48 14.35
N GLU A 372 22.83 10.42 15.22
CA GLU A 372 22.69 9.84 16.58
C GLU A 372 22.09 8.44 16.55
N SER A 373 22.41 7.63 15.54
CA SER A 373 21.75 6.35 15.26
C SER A 373 22.76 5.31 14.80
N ASP A 374 22.42 4.04 14.99
CA ASP A 374 23.30 2.92 14.67
C ASP A 374 22.80 2.14 13.44
N VAL A 375 23.73 1.75 12.57
CA VAL A 375 23.43 1.10 11.29
C VAL A 375 24.27 -0.16 11.14
N HIS A 376 23.61 -1.27 10.82
CA HIS A 376 24.24 -2.58 10.64
C HIS A 376 23.78 -3.20 9.32
N PHE A 377 24.72 -3.39 8.40
CA PHE A 377 24.54 -4.12 7.15
C PHE A 377 25.32 -5.42 7.19
N GLU A 378 24.65 -6.53 6.90
CA GLU A 378 25.24 -7.87 6.85
C GLU A 378 24.74 -8.60 5.61
N ASN A 379 25.66 -9.09 4.77
CA ASN A 379 25.31 -9.75 3.51
C ASN A 379 24.33 -8.94 2.65
N ALA A 380 24.55 -7.62 2.56
CA ALA A 380 23.69 -6.70 1.83
C ALA A 380 24.28 -6.30 0.47
N LEU A 381 23.45 -6.19 -0.56
CA LEU A 381 23.78 -5.54 -1.83
C LEU A 381 23.31 -4.08 -1.79
N ILE A 382 24.22 -3.13 -1.96
CA ILE A 382 23.94 -1.69 -2.00
C ILE A 382 24.47 -1.15 -3.33
N ALA A 383 23.61 -1.03 -4.33
CA ALA A 383 24.05 -0.80 -5.70
C ALA A 383 23.27 0.28 -6.46
N GLY A 384 23.95 1.02 -7.33
CA GLY A 384 23.31 1.97 -8.26
C GLY A 384 22.60 3.16 -7.60
N ASN A 385 22.78 3.37 -6.29
CA ASN A 385 22.11 4.45 -5.59
C ASN A 385 22.73 5.80 -5.98
N THR A 386 21.90 6.81 -6.21
CA THR A 386 22.32 8.08 -6.81
C THR A 386 21.96 9.28 -5.94
N ALA A 387 22.94 10.13 -5.65
CA ALA A 387 22.74 11.43 -5.00
C ALA A 387 22.99 12.54 -6.02
N THR A 388 22.08 13.51 -6.16
CA THR A 388 22.31 14.64 -7.09
C THR A 388 23.37 15.61 -6.58
N GLU A 389 23.47 15.77 -5.26
CA GLU A 389 24.47 16.58 -4.60
C GLU A 389 25.47 15.68 -3.88
N SER A 390 25.27 15.37 -2.60
CA SER A 390 26.30 14.76 -1.77
C SER A 390 25.95 13.38 -1.18
N ASN A 391 26.94 12.50 -1.10
CA ASN A 391 26.85 11.17 -0.47
C ASN A 391 25.81 10.24 -1.11
N SER A 392 26.21 9.39 -2.05
CA SER A 392 25.28 8.45 -2.69
C SER A 392 25.05 7.15 -1.93
N GLY A 393 25.85 6.89 -0.90
CA GLY A 393 25.76 5.68 -0.10
C GLY A 393 25.25 5.95 1.31
N VAL A 394 25.97 5.43 2.29
CA VAL A 394 25.61 5.44 3.71
C VAL A 394 26.28 6.63 4.42
N PHE A 395 25.48 7.50 5.02
CA PHE A 395 25.92 8.59 5.87
C PHE A 395 25.57 8.33 7.34
N VAL A 396 26.56 8.35 8.23
CA VAL A 396 26.35 8.21 9.68
C VAL A 396 27.05 9.32 10.45
N ALA A 397 26.29 10.06 11.27
CA ALA A 397 26.81 11.12 12.13
C ALA A 397 26.50 10.86 13.61
N ARG A 398 27.52 10.95 14.47
CA ARG A 398 27.42 10.74 15.93
C ARG A 398 26.78 9.41 16.33
N GLY A 399 27.09 8.35 15.58
CA GLY A 399 26.56 7.00 15.79
C GLY A 399 27.59 5.90 15.53
N HIS A 400 27.09 4.70 15.21
CA HIS A 400 27.91 3.55 14.84
C HIS A 400 27.50 2.95 13.49
N LEU A 401 28.49 2.58 12.68
CA LEU A 401 28.29 1.85 11.43
C LEU A 401 29.02 0.52 11.46
N THR A 402 28.33 -0.56 11.10
CA THR A 402 28.94 -1.83 10.71
C THR A 402 28.47 -2.28 9.34
N VAL A 403 29.41 -2.73 8.53
CA VAL A 403 29.17 -3.31 7.22
C VAL A 403 30.01 -4.57 7.12
N THR A 404 29.37 -5.73 7.01
CA THR A 404 30.04 -7.03 6.97
C THR A 404 29.57 -7.85 5.79
N ASP A 405 30.51 -8.48 5.08
CA ASP A 405 30.24 -9.41 3.99
C ASP A 405 29.27 -8.86 2.93
N SER A 406 29.32 -7.55 2.68
CA SER A 406 28.34 -6.82 1.84
C SER A 406 28.99 -6.30 0.56
N ALA A 407 28.18 -5.90 -0.42
CA ALA A 407 28.63 -5.34 -1.69
C ALA A 407 28.11 -3.92 -1.88
N LEU A 408 29.01 -2.95 -2.00
CA LEU A 408 28.70 -1.54 -2.25
C LEU A 408 29.23 -1.19 -3.65
N LEU A 409 28.33 -1.16 -4.63
CA LEU A 409 28.68 -1.17 -6.05
C LEU A 409 28.09 0.02 -6.80
N GLY A 410 28.90 0.78 -7.53
CA GLY A 410 28.38 1.74 -8.51
C GLY A 410 27.53 2.87 -7.92
N ASN A 411 27.68 3.22 -6.63
CA ASN A 411 26.91 4.29 -6.01
C ASN A 411 27.52 5.65 -6.38
N THR A 412 26.71 6.57 -6.91
CA THR A 412 27.19 7.82 -7.54
C THR A 412 26.67 9.09 -6.91
N ALA A 413 27.57 9.97 -6.44
CA ALA A 413 27.28 11.31 -5.95
C ALA A 413 27.67 12.40 -6.97
N GLY A 414 26.85 13.43 -7.12
CA GLY A 414 27.00 14.50 -8.13
C GLY A 414 28.09 15.53 -7.85
N ILE A 415 28.39 15.82 -6.59
CA ILE A 415 29.58 16.57 -6.15
C ILE A 415 30.52 15.65 -5.37
N ALA A 416 31.84 15.92 -5.46
CA ALA A 416 32.93 15.11 -4.89
C ALA A 416 32.77 14.90 -3.37
N SER A 417 31.99 13.88 -3.03
CA SER A 417 31.54 13.45 -1.71
C SER A 417 31.41 11.93 -1.77
N SER A 418 31.14 11.28 -0.63
CA SER A 418 31.34 9.84 -0.55
C SER A 418 30.45 9.04 -1.52
N GLY A 419 31.05 8.14 -2.29
CA GLY A 419 30.28 7.25 -3.15
C GLY A 419 29.52 6.19 -2.34
N ALA A 420 30.21 5.56 -1.39
CA ALA A 420 29.73 4.38 -0.67
C ALA A 420 29.47 4.66 0.82
N VAL A 421 30.42 5.26 1.54
CA VAL A 421 30.31 5.49 3.00
C VAL A 421 30.94 6.81 3.41
N SER A 422 30.19 7.60 4.18
CA SER A 422 30.69 8.78 4.91
C SER A 422 30.31 8.71 6.38
N VAL A 423 31.29 8.89 7.26
CA VAL A 423 31.05 8.94 8.71
C VAL A 423 31.59 10.22 9.35
N VAL A 424 30.81 10.82 10.25
CA VAL A 424 31.16 12.07 10.97
C VAL A 424 31.02 11.84 12.45
N ASP A 425 32.08 12.10 13.22
CA ASP A 425 32.10 11.91 14.68
C ASP A 425 31.52 10.55 15.13
N SER A 426 31.75 9.51 14.34
CA SER A 426 31.14 8.18 14.48
C SER A 426 32.21 7.10 14.44
N SER A 427 31.94 5.99 15.12
CA SER A 427 32.77 4.78 15.00
C SER A 427 32.26 3.92 13.86
N ALA A 428 33.16 3.26 13.13
CA ALA A 428 32.76 2.48 11.97
C ALA A 428 33.68 1.28 11.70
N GLY A 429 33.08 0.18 11.25
CA GLY A 429 33.75 -1.04 10.82
C GLY A 429 33.18 -1.53 9.50
N ILE A 430 34.05 -1.69 8.50
CA ILE A 430 33.72 -2.28 7.20
C ILE A 430 34.67 -3.48 7.00
N SER A 431 34.14 -4.68 6.82
CA SER A 431 34.98 -5.87 6.65
C SER A 431 34.36 -6.94 5.76
N GLY A 432 35.20 -7.76 5.11
CA GLY A 432 34.76 -8.84 4.23
C GLY A 432 33.94 -8.38 3.02
N SER A 433 33.93 -7.07 2.74
CA SER A 433 32.98 -6.44 1.83
C SER A 433 33.63 -6.07 0.49
N CYS A 434 32.79 -5.91 -0.53
CA CYS A 434 33.15 -5.44 -1.85
C CYS A 434 32.84 -3.96 -2.01
N ILE A 435 33.81 -3.14 -2.42
CA ILE A 435 33.63 -1.70 -2.64
C ILE A 435 34.21 -1.39 -4.01
N VAL A 436 33.33 -1.21 -5.01
CA VAL A 436 33.73 -1.13 -6.42
C VAL A 436 32.90 -0.09 -7.17
N ASP A 437 33.56 0.71 -8.01
CA ASP A 437 32.97 1.66 -8.94
C ASP A 437 32.11 2.75 -8.28
N ASN A 438 32.39 3.08 -7.01
CA ASN A 438 31.70 4.15 -6.32
C ASN A 438 32.35 5.52 -6.59
N SER A 439 31.58 6.61 -6.51
CA SER A 439 32.12 7.97 -6.62
C SER A 439 33.26 8.21 -5.63
N PHE A 440 34.32 8.89 -6.09
CA PHE A 440 35.50 9.18 -5.26
C PHE A 440 35.26 10.37 -4.30
N PRO A 441 35.71 10.27 -3.03
CA PRO A 441 36.22 9.05 -2.38
C PRO A 441 35.08 8.08 -2.09
N ALA A 442 35.27 6.78 -2.28
CA ALA A 442 34.23 5.79 -1.97
C ALA A 442 33.95 5.74 -0.48
N VAL A 443 34.99 5.75 0.34
CA VAL A 443 34.91 5.74 1.82
C VAL A 443 35.63 6.95 2.40
N THR A 444 34.96 7.71 3.27
CA THR A 444 35.52 8.90 3.89
C THR A 444 35.05 9.10 5.34
N SER A 445 35.77 9.94 6.07
CA SER A 445 35.42 10.31 7.43
C SER A 445 35.86 11.72 7.83
N SER A 446 35.08 12.33 8.72
CA SER A 446 35.39 13.59 9.41
C SER A 446 35.32 13.37 10.93
N ALA A 447 36.06 12.40 11.46
CA ALA A 447 36.02 12.04 12.88
C ALA A 447 37.09 12.77 13.72
N VAL A 448 36.80 12.96 15.01
CA VAL A 448 37.79 13.45 16.01
C VAL A 448 38.88 12.40 16.26
N LEU A 449 40.10 12.87 16.56
CA LEU A 449 41.22 12.04 17.00
C LEU A 449 40.83 11.11 18.16
N GLY A 450 40.85 9.80 17.93
CA GLY A 450 40.56 8.76 18.93
C GLY A 450 39.41 7.81 18.56
N THR A 451 38.65 8.10 17.51
CA THR A 451 37.57 7.23 17.03
C THR A 451 38.12 6.02 16.26
N ILE A 452 37.52 4.85 16.47
CA ILE A 452 37.92 3.60 15.80
C ILE A 452 37.26 3.53 14.42
N LEU A 453 38.08 3.53 13.37
CA LEU A 453 37.67 3.40 11.97
C LEU A 453 38.43 2.26 11.31
N GLY A 454 37.75 1.13 11.10
CA GLY A 454 38.32 -0.08 10.49
C GLY A 454 37.69 -0.37 9.13
N ALA A 455 38.50 -0.64 8.12
CA ALA A 455 38.09 -1.02 6.77
C ALA A 455 38.93 -2.18 6.23
N THR A 456 39.13 -3.23 7.04
CA THR A 456 40.06 -4.34 6.75
C THR A 456 39.38 -5.52 6.05
N GLY A 457 40.14 -6.28 5.28
CA GLY A 457 39.67 -7.49 4.61
C GLY A 457 38.67 -7.23 3.47
N ASN A 458 38.58 -5.99 2.98
CA ASN A 458 37.68 -5.62 1.88
C ASN A 458 38.38 -5.71 0.52
N TRP A 459 37.60 -6.00 -0.52
CA TRP A 459 38.02 -5.88 -1.92
C TRP A 459 37.64 -4.50 -2.44
N TRP A 460 38.59 -3.80 -3.05
CA TRP A 460 38.43 -2.41 -3.49
C TRP A 460 38.32 -2.26 -5.01
N GLY A 461 38.11 -3.35 -5.74
CA GLY A 461 38.09 -3.35 -7.21
C GLY A 461 39.43 -3.68 -7.87
N ASP A 462 40.54 -3.64 -7.12
CA ASP A 462 41.88 -3.97 -7.65
C ASP A 462 42.77 -4.67 -6.60
N PRO A 463 43.63 -5.65 -6.97
CA PRO A 463 44.50 -6.35 -6.02
C PRO A 463 45.51 -5.46 -5.30
N SER A 464 45.86 -4.31 -5.88
CA SER A 464 46.75 -3.32 -5.26
C SER A 464 46.11 -2.60 -4.06
N GLY A 465 44.80 -2.74 -3.86
CA GLY A 465 44.05 -2.17 -2.73
C GLY A 465 43.42 -0.81 -3.05
N PRO A 466 42.96 -0.09 -2.02
CA PRO A 466 42.27 1.19 -2.20
C PRO A 466 43.21 2.27 -2.74
N SER A 467 42.65 3.23 -3.47
CA SER A 467 43.34 4.47 -3.83
C SER A 467 43.13 5.57 -2.77
N GLY A 468 43.56 6.81 -3.03
CA GLY A 468 43.49 7.92 -2.07
C GLY A 468 44.62 7.86 -1.04
N GLU A 469 44.30 7.52 0.20
CA GLU A 469 45.31 7.24 1.25
C GLU A 469 45.92 5.84 1.12
N GLY A 470 45.28 4.95 0.36
CA GLY A 470 45.78 3.61 0.05
C GLY A 470 46.83 3.58 -1.09
N PRO A 471 47.61 2.49 -1.20
CA PRO A 471 48.70 2.38 -2.18
C PRO A 471 48.25 1.94 -3.58
N GLY A 472 46.97 1.60 -3.76
CA GLY A 472 46.44 0.92 -4.93
C GLY A 472 45.67 1.81 -5.90
N SER A 473 44.95 1.16 -6.80
CA SER A 473 44.16 1.78 -7.87
C SER A 473 42.65 1.51 -7.79
N GLY A 474 42.21 0.76 -6.77
CA GLY A 474 40.80 0.53 -6.49
C GLY A 474 40.07 1.78 -5.99
N ASP A 475 38.85 1.58 -5.52
CA ASP A 475 38.01 2.62 -4.93
C ASP A 475 38.73 3.39 -3.82
N GLY A 476 38.50 4.70 -3.78
CA GLY A 476 39.28 5.61 -2.94
C GLY A 476 38.86 5.60 -1.48
N ILE A 477 39.83 5.57 -0.58
CA ILE A 477 39.63 5.76 0.86
C ILE A 477 40.36 7.01 1.36
N THR A 478 39.73 7.76 2.27
CA THR A 478 40.27 8.99 2.87
C THR A 478 39.83 9.16 4.32
N GLY A 479 40.52 10.00 5.10
CA GLY A 479 40.03 10.41 6.42
C GLY A 479 40.58 9.58 7.58
N GLY A 480 41.67 8.84 7.37
CA GLY A 480 42.43 8.18 8.45
C GLY A 480 41.91 6.79 8.85
N TRP A 481 41.32 6.06 7.92
CA TRP A 481 40.85 4.68 8.16
C TRP A 481 42.00 3.67 8.24
N PHE A 482 41.82 2.63 9.06
CA PHE A 482 42.70 1.46 9.04
C PHE A 482 42.18 0.42 8.05
N PHE A 483 42.81 0.34 6.87
CA PHE A 483 42.38 -0.52 5.77
C PHE A 483 43.33 -1.71 5.48
N THR A 484 44.32 -1.96 6.35
CA THR A 484 45.28 -3.07 6.20
C THR A 484 45.01 -4.19 7.20
N PRO A 485 44.99 -5.47 6.78
CA PRO A 485 45.12 -5.95 5.39
C PRO A 485 43.87 -5.66 4.55
N TRP A 486 44.01 -5.62 3.22
CA TRP A 486 42.89 -5.65 2.25
C TRP A 486 42.88 -6.99 1.49
N ALA A 487 41.77 -7.33 0.85
CA ALA A 487 41.66 -8.53 0.04
C ALA A 487 42.38 -8.36 -1.31
N THR A 488 43.14 -9.37 -1.73
CA THR A 488 43.87 -9.40 -3.01
C THR A 488 43.18 -10.23 -4.09
N ASP A 489 42.12 -10.94 -3.70
CA ASP A 489 41.25 -11.71 -4.57
C ASP A 489 39.82 -11.19 -4.42
N ILE A 490 39.02 -11.34 -5.48
CA ILE A 490 37.61 -10.98 -5.50
C ILE A 490 36.86 -11.80 -4.44
N LEU A 491 36.11 -11.12 -3.58
CA LEU A 491 35.34 -11.76 -2.51
C LEU A 491 33.97 -12.24 -3.01
N GLY A 492 33.35 -13.19 -2.29
CA GLY A 492 32.01 -13.70 -2.61
C GLY A 492 30.95 -12.61 -2.84
N PRO A 493 30.86 -11.56 -2.00
CA PRO A 493 29.93 -10.46 -2.21
C PRO A 493 30.16 -9.69 -3.52
N CYS A 494 31.36 -9.73 -4.12
CA CYS A 494 31.62 -9.06 -5.38
C CYS A 494 30.98 -9.76 -6.61
N VAL A 495 30.48 -10.99 -6.47
CA VAL A 495 29.90 -11.74 -7.59
C VAL A 495 28.61 -11.08 -8.12
N PHE A 496 27.97 -10.22 -7.32
CA PHE A 496 26.87 -9.36 -7.78
C PHE A 496 27.28 -8.38 -8.91
N ALA A 497 28.58 -8.09 -9.08
CA ALA A 497 29.11 -7.24 -10.15
C ALA A 497 29.16 -7.91 -11.54
N GLU A 498 28.99 -9.24 -11.65
CA GLU A 498 28.95 -9.98 -12.94
C GLU A 498 27.52 -10.28 -13.43
N ALA A 499 26.48 -9.93 -12.66
CA ALA A 499 25.09 -9.88 -13.13
C ALA A 499 24.83 -8.51 -13.82
N PRO A 500 23.99 -8.42 -14.86
CA PRO A 500 24.16 -7.55 -16.05
C PRO A 500 23.97 -6.04 -15.81
N TRP A 501 24.83 -5.40 -15.03
CA TRP A 501 24.67 -4.00 -14.63
C TRP A 501 26.00 -3.25 -14.83
N ALA A 502 26.48 -3.25 -16.07
CA ALA A 502 27.57 -2.36 -16.47
C ALA A 502 26.98 -0.98 -16.80
N PRO A 503 27.45 0.14 -16.20
CA PRO A 503 26.92 1.46 -16.47
C PRO A 503 27.21 1.86 -17.93
N GLY A 504 26.16 2.15 -18.71
CA GLY A 504 26.29 2.85 -20.00
C GLY A 504 26.12 2.01 -21.28
N GLN A 505 25.61 0.78 -21.19
CA GLN A 505 25.01 0.09 -22.35
C GLN A 505 23.54 -0.17 -22.03
N PRO A 506 22.57 0.27 -22.86
CA PRO A 506 21.19 -0.17 -22.69
C PRO A 506 21.17 -1.70 -22.78
N PRO A 507 20.40 -2.40 -21.94
CA PRO A 507 20.37 -3.86 -21.96
C PRO A 507 20.07 -4.32 -23.38
N SER A 508 21.05 -5.00 -23.99
CA SER A 508 20.84 -5.69 -25.26
C SER A 508 20.08 -6.98 -24.97
N GLY A 509 18.80 -6.84 -24.70
CA GLY A 509 17.85 -7.93 -24.57
C GLY A 509 16.51 -7.40 -25.01
N ALA A 510 15.97 -7.92 -26.10
CA ALA A 510 14.58 -7.65 -26.45
C ALA A 510 13.72 -8.09 -25.26
N CYS A 511 13.01 -7.15 -24.63
CA CYS A 511 12.03 -7.45 -23.60
C CYS A 511 10.85 -8.14 -24.30
N GLU A 512 10.71 -9.45 -24.05
CA GLU A 512 9.58 -10.22 -24.55
C GLU A 512 8.50 -10.23 -23.46
N VAL A 513 7.31 -9.74 -23.79
CA VAL A 513 6.14 -9.83 -22.91
C VAL A 513 5.05 -10.60 -23.61
N LEU A 514 4.51 -11.59 -22.89
CA LEU A 514 3.44 -12.45 -23.36
C LEU A 514 2.14 -12.07 -22.64
N VAL A 515 1.21 -11.49 -23.39
CA VAL A 515 -0.12 -11.12 -22.86
C VAL A 515 -1.16 -12.11 -23.37
N TRP A 516 -1.95 -12.64 -22.44
CA TRP A 516 -3.04 -13.57 -22.67
C TRP A 516 -4.37 -12.90 -22.34
N PHE A 517 -5.36 -13.11 -23.19
CA PHE A 517 -6.74 -13.05 -22.76
C PHE A 517 -7.19 -14.50 -22.61
N ASP A 518 -7.45 -14.93 -21.37
CA ASP A 518 -7.80 -16.32 -21.07
C ASP A 518 -9.25 -16.59 -21.44
N GLU A 519 -10.13 -15.63 -21.16
CA GLU A 519 -11.54 -15.71 -21.51
C GLU A 519 -12.11 -14.28 -21.58
N ALA A 520 -12.55 -13.87 -22.77
CA ALA A 520 -13.45 -12.73 -22.89
C ALA A 520 -14.76 -13.23 -23.45
N THR A 521 -15.85 -13.13 -22.68
CA THR A 521 -17.17 -13.58 -23.10
C THR A 521 -18.03 -12.35 -23.35
N VAL A 522 -18.44 -12.15 -24.61
CA VAL A 522 -19.43 -11.12 -24.97
C VAL A 522 -20.82 -11.75 -24.96
N ILE A 523 -21.73 -11.18 -24.17
CA ILE A 523 -23.14 -11.56 -24.15
C ILE A 523 -23.95 -10.40 -24.74
N ALA A 524 -24.40 -10.56 -25.99
CA ALA A 524 -25.26 -9.60 -26.65
C ALA A 524 -26.72 -10.09 -26.59
N ASP A 525 -27.57 -9.39 -25.84
CA ASP A 525 -29.02 -9.61 -25.83
C ASP A 525 -29.67 -8.56 -26.72
N THR A 526 -29.98 -8.90 -27.97
CA THR A 526 -30.64 -7.96 -28.88
C THR A 526 -31.86 -8.59 -29.54
N ASP A 527 -33.04 -8.26 -29.02
CA ASP A 527 -34.30 -8.36 -29.77
C ASP A 527 -34.38 -7.31 -30.91
N GLU A 528 -33.43 -6.36 -31.01
CA GLU A 528 -33.36 -5.38 -32.10
C GLU A 528 -31.90 -5.09 -32.59
N GLY A 529 -31.46 -5.79 -33.64
CA GLY A 529 -30.74 -5.14 -34.75
C GLY A 529 -29.21 -5.01 -34.76
N LEU A 530 -28.44 -5.69 -33.90
CA LEU A 530 -26.98 -5.81 -34.10
C LEU A 530 -26.65 -7.01 -34.99
N ASP A 531 -26.99 -6.92 -36.28
CA ASP A 531 -26.50 -7.87 -37.29
C ASP A 531 -25.13 -7.36 -37.77
N ASP A 532 -24.07 -8.19 -37.64
CA ASP A 532 -22.70 -7.93 -38.12
C ASP A 532 -21.90 -6.89 -37.29
N TRP A 533 -21.20 -7.36 -36.26
CA TRP A 533 -20.33 -6.56 -35.41
C TRP A 533 -18.90 -7.10 -35.35
N ARG A 534 -17.96 -6.22 -35.00
CA ARG A 534 -16.52 -6.48 -34.93
C ARG A 534 -15.91 -6.06 -33.60
N ILE A 535 -15.16 -6.95 -32.96
CA ILE A 535 -14.34 -6.62 -31.77
C ILE A 535 -12.89 -6.36 -32.18
N THR A 536 -12.31 -5.30 -31.62
CA THR A 536 -10.87 -5.01 -31.67
C THR A 536 -10.36 -4.75 -30.26
N ALA A 537 -9.29 -5.45 -29.85
CA ALA A 537 -8.57 -5.14 -28.62
C ALA A 537 -7.22 -4.49 -28.95
N ALA A 538 -6.82 -3.53 -28.13
CA ALA A 538 -5.53 -2.87 -28.20
C ALA A 538 -4.96 -2.69 -26.79
N ALA A 539 -3.65 -2.76 -26.68
CA ALA A 539 -2.91 -2.51 -25.45
C ALA A 539 -1.73 -1.59 -25.77
N ARG A 540 -1.43 -0.66 -24.86
CA ARG A 540 -0.27 0.21 -24.96
C ARG A 540 0.67 -0.04 -23.80
N PHE A 541 1.95 -0.05 -24.09
CA PHE A 541 3.01 -0.27 -23.12
C PHE A 541 3.80 1.03 -23.02
N TYR A 542 4.09 1.43 -21.79
CA TYR A 542 4.81 2.66 -21.49
C TYR A 542 6.11 2.34 -20.75
N ASP A 543 7.13 3.17 -20.98
CA ASP A 543 8.38 3.13 -20.22
C ASP A 543 8.12 3.46 -18.74
N PHE A 544 8.78 2.73 -17.85
CA PHE A 544 8.68 2.92 -16.40
C PHE A 544 9.48 4.12 -15.90
N ASP A 545 10.44 4.63 -16.68
CA ASP A 545 11.23 5.82 -16.30
C ASP A 545 10.31 7.02 -16.01
N PRO A 546 10.23 7.50 -14.74
CA PRO A 546 9.34 8.59 -14.35
C PRO A 546 9.74 9.95 -14.97
N THR A 547 10.91 10.03 -15.61
CA THR A 547 11.34 11.20 -16.38
C THR A 547 10.93 11.14 -17.85
N ARG A 548 10.42 9.99 -18.32
CA ARG A 548 10.06 9.70 -19.72
C ARG A 548 8.79 8.84 -19.81
N ASP A 549 7.63 9.41 -19.49
CA ASP A 549 6.32 8.78 -19.73
C ASP A 549 6.03 8.70 -21.25
N ARG A 550 6.57 7.67 -21.90
CA ARG A 550 6.56 7.48 -23.36
C ARG A 550 5.97 6.12 -23.70
N GLU A 551 5.04 6.10 -24.66
CA GLU A 551 4.56 4.85 -25.28
C GLU A 551 5.74 4.16 -26.00
N ILE A 552 6.11 2.96 -25.54
CA ILE A 552 7.23 2.16 -26.08
C ILE A 552 6.75 1.10 -27.08
N ALA A 553 5.52 0.62 -26.94
CA ALA A 553 4.89 -0.29 -27.90
C ALA A 553 3.36 -0.21 -27.84
N SER A 554 2.72 -0.57 -28.94
CA SER A 554 1.28 -0.86 -28.97
C SER A 554 1.01 -2.14 -29.75
N ILE A 555 0.11 -2.96 -29.22
CA ILE A 555 -0.37 -4.20 -29.84
C ILE A 555 -1.83 -3.98 -30.23
N GLY A 556 -2.23 -4.39 -31.45
CA GLY A 556 -3.63 -4.42 -31.88
C GLY A 556 -4.00 -5.78 -32.48
N ILE A 557 -5.18 -6.33 -32.15
CA ILE A 557 -5.69 -7.58 -32.78
C ILE A 557 -6.44 -7.32 -34.08
N THR A 558 -6.28 -8.31 -34.96
CA THR A 558 -7.26 -8.81 -35.92
C THR A 558 -8.70 -8.89 -35.38
N SER A 559 -9.61 -8.52 -36.25
CA SER A 559 -11.04 -8.49 -36.03
C SER A 559 -11.70 -9.86 -35.99
N PHE A 560 -12.66 -10.03 -35.08
CA PHE A 560 -13.65 -11.10 -35.15
C PHE A 560 -14.99 -10.52 -35.53
N ASP A 561 -15.62 -11.11 -36.54
CA ASP A 561 -16.97 -10.75 -36.98
C ASP A 561 -17.94 -11.79 -36.36
N GLY A 562 -19.05 -11.34 -35.76
CA GLY A 562 -20.02 -12.20 -35.06
C GLY A 562 -21.47 -11.78 -35.27
N ASP A 563 -22.41 -12.70 -35.02
CA ASP A 563 -23.86 -12.49 -35.15
C ASP A 563 -24.52 -12.28 -33.78
N ALA A 564 -25.79 -11.86 -33.76
CA ALA A 564 -26.56 -11.66 -32.54
C ALA A 564 -26.75 -12.99 -31.76
N GLY A 565 -26.43 -12.98 -30.46
CA GLY A 565 -26.55 -14.14 -29.56
C GLY A 565 -25.32 -15.05 -29.48
N ASP A 566 -24.23 -14.72 -30.19
CA ASP A 566 -22.98 -15.47 -30.11
C ASP A 566 -22.23 -15.22 -28.79
N THR A 567 -21.72 -16.30 -28.21
CA THR A 567 -20.66 -16.24 -27.19
C THR A 567 -19.33 -16.40 -27.91
N VAL A 568 -18.57 -15.32 -28.03
CA VAL A 568 -17.21 -15.36 -28.58
C VAL A 568 -16.24 -15.44 -27.42
N VAL A 569 -15.38 -16.47 -27.42
CA VAL A 569 -14.25 -16.60 -26.48
C VAL A 569 -12.98 -16.14 -27.19
N LEU A 570 -12.34 -15.10 -26.66
CA LEU A 570 -11.07 -14.58 -27.18
C LEU A 570 -9.87 -15.27 -26.49
N GLU A 571 -9.43 -16.42 -27.02
CA GLU A 571 -8.14 -17.01 -26.65
C GLU A 571 -7.07 -16.54 -27.66
N GLN A 572 -6.35 -15.48 -27.33
CA GLN A 572 -5.20 -15.05 -28.14
C GLN A 572 -3.97 -14.76 -27.30
N GLN A 573 -2.84 -15.23 -27.82
CA GLN A 573 -1.51 -14.94 -27.32
C GLN A 573 -0.88 -13.83 -28.13
N TRP A 574 -0.31 -12.85 -27.45
CA TRP A 574 0.48 -11.82 -28.08
C TRP A 574 1.90 -11.81 -27.56
N ARG A 575 2.84 -11.74 -28.51
CA ARG A 575 4.25 -11.55 -28.25
C ARG A 575 4.66 -10.21 -28.84
N THR A 576 5.23 -9.33 -28.01
CA THR A 576 5.91 -8.12 -28.48
C THR A 576 7.34 -8.13 -27.99
N GLU A 577 8.27 -7.71 -28.85
CA GLU A 577 9.68 -7.52 -28.54
C GLU A 577 9.97 -6.02 -28.43
N MET A 578 10.38 -5.55 -27.25
CA MET A 578 10.65 -4.15 -26.97
C MET A 578 12.15 -3.92 -26.72
N TRP A 579 12.69 -2.84 -27.30
CA TRP A 579 14.14 -2.61 -27.39
C TRP A 579 14.62 -1.37 -26.60
N ASP A 580 13.74 -0.68 -25.87
CA ASP A 580 13.98 0.69 -25.38
C ASP A 580 13.61 0.91 -23.89
N SER A 581 13.44 -0.14 -23.07
CA SER A 581 13.17 0.01 -21.62
C SER A 581 14.46 -0.05 -20.80
N TYR A 582 14.72 0.99 -19.99
CA TYR A 582 15.89 1.08 -19.10
C TYR A 582 15.73 0.27 -17.80
N ALA A 583 14.49 0.00 -17.41
CA ALA A 583 14.13 -0.94 -16.36
C ALA A 583 13.67 -2.25 -16.98
N ASN A 584 13.91 -3.38 -16.32
CA ASN A 584 13.29 -4.67 -16.65
C ASN A 584 11.78 -4.69 -16.35
N LEU A 585 11.18 -3.52 -16.08
CA LEU A 585 9.80 -3.31 -15.71
C LEU A 585 9.15 -2.40 -16.75
N ILE A 586 8.01 -2.80 -17.26
CA ILE A 586 7.18 -1.99 -18.16
C ILE A 586 5.80 -1.80 -17.56
N ARG A 587 5.17 -0.65 -17.82
CA ARG A 587 3.81 -0.39 -17.36
C ARG A 587 2.82 -0.66 -18.49
N LEU A 588 1.86 -1.55 -18.22
CA LEU A 588 0.71 -1.73 -19.10
C LEU A 588 -0.35 -0.68 -18.78
N ASP A 589 -0.64 0.19 -19.75
CA ASP A 589 -1.64 1.25 -19.64
C ASP A 589 -2.56 1.27 -20.86
N ASP A 590 -3.75 1.85 -20.69
CA ASP A 590 -4.71 2.08 -21.77
C ASP A 590 -5.01 0.78 -22.57
N VAL A 591 -5.40 -0.27 -21.84
CA VAL A 591 -5.99 -1.45 -22.48
C VAL A 591 -7.39 -1.08 -22.92
N ALA A 592 -7.65 -1.24 -24.22
CA ALA A 592 -8.90 -0.85 -24.86
C ALA A 592 -9.53 -2.03 -25.59
N ILE A 593 -10.79 -2.34 -25.29
CA ILE A 593 -11.62 -3.25 -26.08
C ILE A 593 -12.72 -2.41 -26.74
N THR A 594 -12.71 -2.36 -28.07
CA THR A 594 -13.69 -1.64 -28.87
C THR A 594 -14.59 -2.61 -29.64
N ILE A 595 -15.89 -2.39 -29.57
CA ILE A 595 -16.92 -3.09 -30.36
C ILE A 595 -17.43 -2.12 -31.42
N ARG A 596 -17.50 -2.55 -32.68
CA ARG A 596 -17.92 -1.76 -33.84
C ARG A 596 -19.00 -2.46 -34.65
N GLU A 597 -19.88 -1.72 -35.31
CA GLU A 597 -20.70 -2.30 -36.38
C GLU A 597 -19.82 -2.52 -37.62
N ASN A 598 -20.00 -3.64 -38.31
CA ASN A 598 -19.26 -3.98 -39.53
C ASN A 598 -19.86 -3.29 -40.78
N ASP A 599 -20.32 -2.04 -40.63
CA ASP A 599 -21.04 -1.28 -41.66
C ASP A 599 -20.09 -0.53 -42.63
N GLY A 600 -18.77 -0.65 -42.41
CA GLY A 600 -17.73 -0.03 -43.23
C GLY A 600 -17.62 1.48 -43.09
N ARG A 601 -18.31 2.12 -42.14
CA ARG A 601 -18.23 3.57 -41.89
C ARG A 601 -17.19 3.87 -40.80
N ALA A 602 -16.36 4.89 -41.03
CA ALA A 602 -15.44 5.37 -40.00
C ALA A 602 -16.23 6.04 -38.85
N GLY A 603 -16.12 5.50 -37.63
CA GLY A 603 -16.75 6.07 -36.42
C GLY A 603 -17.99 5.32 -35.90
N SER A 604 -18.28 4.10 -36.38
CA SER A 604 -19.36 3.22 -35.88
C SER A 604 -18.96 2.43 -34.62
N ASP A 605 -18.24 3.06 -33.69
CA ASP A 605 -17.85 2.46 -32.42
C ASP A 605 -19.11 2.37 -31.53
N ILE A 606 -19.60 1.14 -31.31
CA ILE A 606 -20.75 0.85 -30.44
C ILE A 606 -20.35 1.15 -28.99
N ALA A 607 -19.19 0.64 -28.58
CA ALA A 607 -18.62 0.85 -27.25
C ALA A 607 -17.10 0.71 -27.29
N THR A 608 -16.40 1.47 -26.45
CA THR A 608 -14.99 1.24 -26.13
C THR A 608 -14.82 1.16 -24.62
N PHE A 609 -14.34 0.03 -24.14
CA PHE A 609 -13.97 -0.21 -22.75
C PHE A 609 -12.49 0.07 -22.61
N ARG A 610 -12.13 1.04 -21.78
CA ARG A 610 -10.74 1.34 -21.46
C ARG A 610 -10.50 1.10 -19.98
N TRP A 611 -9.38 0.49 -19.67
CA TRP A 611 -8.83 0.47 -18.33
C TRP A 611 -7.32 0.62 -18.39
N SER A 612 -6.76 1.28 -17.37
CA SER A 612 -5.32 1.39 -17.18
C SER A 612 -5.01 0.58 -15.93
N PRO A 613 -4.59 -0.69 -16.08
CA PRO A 613 -4.36 -1.53 -14.92
C PRO A 613 -3.12 -1.08 -14.12
N GLY A 614 -2.27 -0.21 -14.69
CA GLY A 614 -1.09 0.33 -14.02
C GLY A 614 -0.10 -0.76 -13.62
N THR A 615 -0.26 -1.97 -14.16
CA THR A 615 0.46 -3.14 -13.74
C THR A 615 1.86 -3.10 -14.30
N LEU A 616 2.83 -3.27 -13.43
CA LEU A 616 4.22 -3.45 -13.80
C LEU A 616 4.42 -4.90 -14.21
N ILE A 617 5.00 -5.10 -15.39
CA ILE A 617 5.32 -6.41 -15.92
C ILE A 617 6.84 -6.51 -16.00
N GLU A 618 7.41 -7.52 -15.36
CA GLU A 618 8.83 -7.83 -15.53
C GLU A 618 9.09 -8.43 -16.91
N CYS A 619 10.22 -8.08 -17.52
CA CYS A 619 10.61 -8.60 -18.82
C CYS A 619 10.78 -10.12 -18.78
N GLY A 620 10.05 -10.84 -19.65
CA GLY A 620 10.00 -12.30 -19.69
C GLY A 620 8.81 -12.93 -18.97
N GLU A 621 8.00 -12.14 -18.26
CA GLU A 621 6.79 -12.64 -17.61
C GLU A 621 5.59 -12.79 -18.55
N THR A 622 4.66 -13.63 -18.10
CA THR A 622 3.38 -13.90 -18.77
C THR A 622 2.25 -13.34 -17.93
N MET A 623 1.42 -12.49 -18.52
CA MET A 623 0.26 -11.92 -17.85
C MET A 623 -1.03 -12.36 -18.55
N SER A 624 -2.06 -12.69 -17.77
CA SER A 624 -3.35 -13.06 -18.31
C SER A 624 -4.50 -12.20 -17.78
N PHE A 625 -5.47 -11.93 -18.65
CA PHE A 625 -6.66 -11.14 -18.36
C PHE A 625 -7.91 -11.96 -18.67
N THR A 626 -8.89 -11.89 -17.77
CA THR A 626 -10.25 -12.41 -18.01
C THR A 626 -11.22 -11.24 -17.93
N ALA A 627 -12.08 -11.07 -18.94
CA ALA A 627 -13.03 -9.96 -18.99
C ALA A 627 -14.42 -10.45 -19.44
N LEU A 628 -15.41 -10.35 -18.56
CA LEU A 628 -16.81 -10.60 -18.94
C LEU A 628 -17.45 -9.30 -19.44
N ILE A 629 -17.91 -9.26 -20.69
CA ILE A 629 -18.48 -8.05 -21.30
C ILE A 629 -19.96 -8.30 -21.62
N GLY A 630 -20.85 -7.73 -20.82
CA GLY A 630 -22.29 -7.75 -21.09
C GLY A 630 -22.72 -6.54 -21.93
N VAL A 631 -23.34 -6.77 -23.09
CA VAL A 631 -23.94 -5.71 -23.92
C VAL A 631 -25.46 -5.83 -23.83
N THR A 632 -26.10 -4.92 -23.08
CA THR A 632 -27.56 -4.82 -22.98
C THR A 632 -28.05 -3.50 -23.58
N PRO A 633 -28.96 -3.51 -24.57
CA PRO A 633 -29.55 -2.29 -25.09
C PRO A 633 -30.57 -1.76 -24.08
N SER A 634 -30.22 -0.70 -23.36
CA SER A 634 -31.22 0.15 -22.72
C SER A 634 -31.14 1.53 -23.36
N SER A 635 -32.29 2.02 -23.80
CA SER A 635 -32.55 3.34 -24.37
C SER A 635 -31.48 4.40 -24.02
N GLY A 636 -30.44 4.51 -24.84
CA GLY A 636 -29.49 5.63 -24.86
C GLY A 636 -28.39 5.68 -23.79
N ARG A 637 -28.18 4.67 -22.93
CA ARG A 637 -26.98 4.59 -22.07
C ARG A 637 -26.58 3.14 -21.80
N PHE A 638 -25.37 2.77 -22.26
CA PHE A 638 -24.71 1.53 -21.87
C PHE A 638 -24.32 1.61 -20.39
N LEU A 639 -24.74 0.63 -19.59
CA LEU A 639 -24.36 0.51 -18.19
C LEU A 639 -23.02 -0.20 -18.08
N ARG A 640 -22.14 0.36 -17.25
CA ARG A 640 -20.82 -0.16 -16.87
C ARG A 640 -21.03 -1.14 -15.72
N ASN A 641 -20.66 -2.41 -15.88
CA ASN A 641 -20.38 -3.32 -14.78
C ASN A 641 -18.95 -3.82 -14.97
#